data_AF-A0A1I3EY88-F1
#
_entry.id   AF-A0A1I3EY88-F1
#
_cell.length_a   1.000
_cell.length_b   1.000
_cell.length_c   1.000
_cell.angle_alpha   90.00
_cell.angle_beta   90.00
_cell.angle_gamma   90.00
#
_symmetry.space_group_name_H-M   'P 1'
#
loop_
_entity.id
_entity.type
_entity.pdbx_description
1 polymer ?
#
loop_
_entity_poly.entity_id
_entity_poly.type
_entity_poly.pdbx_seq_one_letter_code
_entity_poly.pdbx_strand_id
1 'polypeptide(L)'
;MANQFSRDPETHTREPDRIVMTARCSPAQERYWQLDSRDPGTPALNIVVKWRIRGHLDASLAQDAFQAILDRHESLRTAIQVIDGHPVQAIAEHVPFKLAEIDLSGLPEADRTTEADRIAQAEARTGFDLSEAPLLRATLLRKSRADAVILVMAHHIVSDGWSMGIIAKDFVSAYQALGRGRKPALPDLALQYSDFAEGSHEDIAGGGLEDEEAYWARKLANALVVEVPPDHSRPATRSTSGASLSRLLPRPLTAKLAELARNEGATFFSAAYAVLLALLHQRTGASDIVLSTQMAARDEVELEAIVGPFVNTLVLRTQLTEEQCFLDLCRAARDTFEEAVDHHQWSFDKVAPMLPTHGDASRAPVSVNFIVQRAFIGVLANDSFQLSGIPSPLPGALYDLNFILVEREEGWRLTCEYHRDLYDEATASELVARYESLAEALLASPTERLPRPAPTSLPIASPLWLPAGPAPSPVVDATALRRTWLQQSGTQPTLFALNHTAHNLRLYRPLSQELGPDQPFVALQLLDPLVDGAAPAAIEQLAAAYCDAILATRAEGRYRIAGFCRSGVIACEVARQLAASGREVDLLVLIDCWAPGYFLRQPYGARLLFRLRRARRFARRFWHAGARSFVTRMSFWLQSTAAMRRAKRLLFWRAADEATDEADFWRTTDELEILVQRYTPPSYHGRVLLFRSEAIPDGWPPDPTLGWTGRLPAGTPCFALQGEGHEGAFSQAGSRTMAERIIEATRPS
;
A
#
# COMPACT_ATOMS: atom_id res chain seq x y z
N MET A 1 -41.15 -53.74 33.96
CA MET A 1 -41.54 -52.33 34.20
C MET A 1 -40.27 -51.56 34.54
N ALA A 2 -39.97 -50.52 33.73
CA ALA A 2 -38.94 -49.46 33.85
C ALA A 2 -37.46 -49.91 34.10
N ASN A 3 -36.61 -50.08 33.07
CA ASN A 3 -35.83 -49.09 32.29
C ASN A 3 -35.08 -48.04 33.15
N GLN A 4 -33.77 -48.19 33.44
CA GLN A 4 -32.58 -47.95 32.58
C GLN A 4 -32.55 -46.54 31.95
N PHE A 5 -31.67 -45.68 32.48
CA PHE A 5 -30.63 -44.88 31.79
C PHE A 5 -29.99 -43.93 32.82
N SER A 6 -29.10 -44.46 33.65
CA SER A 6 -28.02 -43.66 34.24
C SER A 6 -26.86 -43.82 33.27
N ARG A 7 -26.61 -42.78 32.48
CA ARG A 7 -25.31 -42.58 31.83
C ARG A 7 -24.57 -41.59 32.71
N ASP A 8 -23.61 -42.11 33.45
CA ASP A 8 -22.44 -41.33 33.83
C ASP A 8 -21.98 -40.53 32.60
N PRO A 9 -21.51 -39.29 32.76
CA PRO A 9 -20.76 -38.65 31.70
C PRO A 9 -19.50 -39.50 31.52
N GLU A 10 -19.52 -40.37 30.50
CA GLU A 10 -18.31 -40.94 29.94
C GLU A 10 -17.39 -39.75 29.71
N THR A 11 -16.32 -39.70 30.50
CA THR A 11 -15.12 -38.97 30.15
C THR A 11 -14.62 -39.65 28.88
N HIS A 12 -15.18 -39.24 27.74
CA HIS A 12 -14.43 -39.27 26.51
C HIS A 12 -13.17 -38.47 26.84
N THR A 13 -12.10 -39.18 27.18
CA THR A 13 -10.77 -38.80 26.75
C THR A 13 -10.87 -38.63 25.23
N ARG A 14 -11.36 -37.45 24.81
CA ARG A 14 -11.01 -36.88 23.51
C ARG A 14 -9.50 -36.98 23.51
N GLU A 15 -8.93 -37.84 22.67
CA GLU A 15 -7.53 -37.64 22.33
C GLU A 15 -7.47 -36.19 21.81
N PRO A 16 -6.80 -35.28 22.53
CA PRO A 16 -6.75 -33.88 22.11
C PRO A 16 -6.07 -33.85 20.75
N ASP A 17 -6.57 -32.96 19.89
CA ASP A 17 -5.99 -32.61 18.60
C ASP A 17 -4.46 -32.62 18.74
N ARG A 18 -3.79 -33.56 18.08
CA ARG A 18 -2.37 -33.80 18.31
C ARG A 18 -1.63 -32.51 17.94
N ILE A 19 -1.15 -31.79 18.94
CA ILE A 19 -0.23 -30.66 18.74
C ILE A 19 1.02 -31.26 18.12
N VAL A 20 1.29 -30.88 16.87
CA VAL A 20 2.42 -31.39 16.10
C VAL A 20 3.61 -30.43 16.15
N MET A 21 3.35 -29.16 16.47
CA MET A 21 4.37 -28.12 16.51
C MET A 21 4.02 -27.08 17.57
N THR A 22 5.04 -26.63 18.30
CA THR A 22 4.99 -25.41 19.11
C THR A 22 5.94 -24.40 18.51
N ALA A 23 5.48 -23.17 18.29
CA ALA A 23 6.29 -22.08 17.74
C ALA A 23 6.17 -20.82 18.61
N ARG A 24 7.14 -19.90 18.49
CA ARG A 24 7.08 -18.62 19.20
C ARG A 24 5.94 -17.76 18.67
N CYS A 25 5.27 -17.03 19.56
CA CYS A 25 4.35 -15.99 19.14
C CYS A 25 5.12 -14.84 18.47
N SER A 26 4.54 -14.22 17.46
CA SER A 26 5.04 -12.96 16.93
C SER A 26 4.77 -11.82 17.93
N PRO A 27 5.46 -10.67 17.83
CA PRO A 27 5.15 -9.50 18.66
C PRO A 27 3.67 -9.09 18.60
N ALA A 28 3.06 -9.18 17.41
CA ALA A 28 1.63 -8.90 17.24
C ALA A 28 0.74 -9.90 18.01
N GLN A 29 1.09 -11.20 17.99
CA GLN A 29 0.37 -12.21 18.76
C GLN A 29 0.53 -12.00 20.27
N GLU A 30 1.74 -11.67 20.73
CA GLU A 30 1.99 -11.33 22.14
C GLU A 30 1.14 -10.13 22.59
N ARG A 31 1.05 -9.08 21.77
CA ARG A 31 0.17 -7.92 22.01
C ARG A 31 -1.28 -8.32 22.16
N TYR A 32 -1.82 -9.08 21.20
CA TYR A 32 -3.21 -9.50 21.24
C TYR A 32 -3.50 -10.42 22.42
N TRP A 33 -2.56 -11.30 22.79
CA TRP A 33 -2.66 -12.12 23.98
C TRP A 33 -2.66 -11.28 25.27
N GLN A 34 -1.82 -10.24 25.36
CA GLN A 34 -1.81 -9.33 26.52
C GLN A 34 -3.10 -8.52 26.62
N LEU A 35 -3.66 -8.07 25.49
CA LEU A 35 -4.94 -7.35 25.46
C LEU A 35 -6.08 -8.26 25.90
N ASP A 36 -6.15 -9.49 25.37
CA ASP A 36 -7.17 -10.47 25.77
C ASP A 36 -7.00 -10.89 27.24
N SER A 37 -5.77 -11.07 27.73
CA SER A 37 -5.53 -11.47 29.13
C SER A 37 -6.03 -10.45 30.17
N ARG A 38 -6.25 -9.18 29.78
CA ARG A 38 -6.83 -8.14 30.65
C ARG A 38 -8.35 -8.20 30.73
N ASP A 39 -9.00 -8.69 29.66
CA ASP A 39 -10.44 -8.88 29.54
C ASP A 39 -10.69 -10.18 28.75
N PRO A 40 -10.52 -11.37 29.37
CA PRO A 40 -10.50 -12.63 28.63
C PRO A 40 -11.78 -12.88 27.84
N GLY A 41 -11.63 -13.22 26.56
CA GLY A 41 -12.76 -13.46 25.67
C GLY A 41 -13.44 -12.17 25.20
N THR A 42 -12.75 -11.04 25.24
CA THR A 42 -13.30 -9.76 24.80
C THR A 42 -13.63 -9.78 23.31
N PRO A 43 -14.88 -9.44 22.90
CA PRO A 43 -15.24 -9.47 21.50
C PRO A 43 -14.57 -8.36 20.68
N ALA A 44 -14.02 -7.31 21.32
CA ALA A 44 -13.36 -6.24 20.58
C ALA A 44 -12.13 -6.70 19.78
N LEU A 45 -11.58 -7.87 20.09
CA LEU A 45 -10.50 -8.51 19.33
C LEU A 45 -11.01 -9.46 18.23
N ASN A 46 -12.32 -9.54 18.00
CA ASN A 46 -12.89 -10.29 16.89
C ASN A 46 -12.82 -9.48 15.59
N ILE A 47 -12.45 -10.15 14.50
CA ILE A 47 -12.68 -9.68 13.14
C ILE A 47 -13.96 -10.33 12.65
N VAL A 48 -14.93 -9.52 12.23
CA VAL A 48 -16.24 -10.01 11.78
C VAL A 48 -16.49 -9.58 10.34
N VAL A 49 -16.78 -10.55 9.47
CA VAL A 49 -17.18 -10.28 8.08
C VAL A 49 -18.49 -10.99 7.72
N LYS A 50 -19.39 -10.26 7.07
CA LYS A 50 -20.64 -10.80 6.51
C LYS A 50 -20.52 -10.99 5.01
N TRP A 51 -20.76 -12.20 4.56
CA TRP A 51 -20.84 -12.56 3.15
C TRP A 51 -22.29 -12.78 2.76
N ARG A 52 -22.79 -12.00 1.80
CA ARG A 52 -24.06 -12.31 1.17
C ARG A 52 -23.84 -13.35 0.08
N ILE A 53 -24.63 -14.40 0.11
CA ILE A 53 -24.65 -15.46 -0.88
C ILE A 53 -25.94 -15.37 -1.68
N ARG A 54 -25.82 -15.18 -3.00
CA ARG A 54 -26.95 -15.23 -3.95
C ARG A 54 -26.78 -16.42 -4.87
N GLY A 55 -27.76 -17.32 -4.86
CA GLY A 55 -27.69 -18.61 -5.56
C GLY A 55 -27.71 -19.77 -4.57
N HIS A 56 -27.41 -20.97 -5.07
CA HIS A 56 -27.57 -22.18 -4.28
C HIS A 56 -26.29 -22.50 -3.51
N LEU A 57 -26.39 -22.53 -2.18
CA LEU A 57 -25.33 -22.94 -1.27
C LEU A 57 -25.71 -24.23 -0.53
N ASP A 58 -24.93 -25.28 -0.78
CA ASP A 58 -24.95 -26.53 -0.02
C ASP A 58 -24.11 -26.36 1.25
N ALA A 59 -24.71 -26.61 2.41
CA ALA A 59 -24.06 -26.42 3.70
C ALA A 59 -22.94 -27.43 3.96
N SER A 60 -23.06 -28.66 3.47
CA SER A 60 -22.03 -29.70 3.62
C SER A 60 -20.79 -29.33 2.82
N LEU A 61 -20.96 -28.91 1.56
CA LEU A 61 -19.83 -28.45 0.73
C LEU A 61 -19.20 -27.18 1.29
N ALA A 62 -19.98 -26.28 1.88
CA ALA A 62 -19.47 -25.09 2.54
C ALA A 62 -18.64 -25.44 3.79
N GLN A 63 -19.08 -26.40 4.60
CA GLN A 63 -18.31 -26.89 5.75
C GLN A 63 -16.99 -27.54 5.30
N ASP A 64 -17.03 -28.41 4.29
CA ASP A 64 -15.84 -29.05 3.73
C ASP A 64 -14.87 -28.03 3.12
N ALA A 65 -15.39 -26.96 2.51
CA ALA A 65 -14.58 -25.85 2.00
C ALA A 65 -13.85 -25.12 3.14
N PHE A 66 -14.53 -24.82 4.25
CA PHE A 66 -13.87 -24.24 5.44
C PHE A 66 -12.85 -25.21 6.04
N GLN A 67 -13.16 -26.51 6.12
CA GLN A 67 -12.21 -27.51 6.60
C GLN A 67 -10.91 -27.48 5.79
N ALA A 68 -11.01 -27.44 4.46
CA ALA A 68 -9.84 -27.36 3.58
C ALA A 68 -9.00 -26.09 3.80
N ILE A 69 -9.62 -24.98 4.22
CA ILE A 69 -8.93 -23.74 4.57
C ILE A 69 -8.20 -23.89 5.91
N LEU A 70 -8.83 -24.49 6.92
CA LEU A 70 -8.19 -24.77 8.22
C LEU A 70 -7.00 -25.71 8.05
N ASP A 71 -7.13 -26.75 7.22
CA ASP A 71 -6.04 -27.72 6.98
C ASP A 71 -4.85 -27.05 6.26
N ARG A 72 -5.13 -26.06 5.40
CA ARG A 72 -4.13 -25.32 4.62
C ARG A 72 -3.31 -24.32 5.44
N HIS A 73 -3.96 -23.60 6.37
CA HIS A 73 -3.36 -22.48 7.08
C HIS A 73 -3.12 -22.82 8.55
N GLU A 74 -1.86 -22.98 8.94
CA GLU A 74 -1.49 -23.31 10.34
C GLU A 74 -2.10 -22.38 11.37
N SER A 75 -2.11 -21.08 11.08
CA SER A 75 -2.68 -20.05 11.95
C SER A 75 -4.13 -20.34 12.36
N LEU A 76 -4.94 -20.94 11.47
CA LEU A 76 -6.36 -21.22 11.74
C LEU A 76 -6.60 -22.48 12.59
N ARG A 77 -5.59 -23.35 12.72
CA ARG A 77 -5.57 -24.53 13.59
C ARG A 77 -4.61 -24.36 14.79
N THR A 78 -4.30 -23.10 15.11
CA THR A 78 -3.42 -22.72 16.22
C THR A 78 -4.24 -22.29 17.43
N ALA A 79 -3.92 -22.86 18.58
CA ALA A 79 -4.28 -22.34 19.90
C ALA A 79 -3.08 -21.61 20.51
N ILE A 80 -3.32 -20.80 21.54
CA ILE A 80 -2.28 -20.11 22.29
C ILE A 80 -2.16 -20.76 23.67
N GLN A 81 -0.98 -21.28 23.96
CA GLN A 81 -0.64 -21.85 25.27
C GLN A 81 0.40 -20.98 25.96
N VAL A 82 0.52 -21.13 27.28
CA VAL A 82 1.54 -20.43 28.06
C VAL A 82 2.58 -21.44 28.52
N ILE A 83 3.83 -21.26 28.10
CA ILE A 83 4.97 -22.06 28.54
C ILE A 83 5.98 -21.12 29.19
N ASP A 84 6.39 -21.43 30.42
CA ASP A 84 7.33 -20.62 31.21
C ASP A 84 6.94 -19.12 31.33
N GLY A 85 5.62 -18.85 31.35
CA GLY A 85 5.09 -17.48 31.45
C GLY A 85 5.01 -16.72 30.12
N HIS A 86 5.36 -17.35 29.00
CA HIS A 86 5.31 -16.75 27.67
C HIS A 86 4.24 -17.42 26.78
N PRO A 87 3.47 -16.66 25.98
CA PRO A 87 2.53 -17.24 25.04
C PRO A 87 3.29 -17.89 23.87
N VAL A 88 2.86 -19.09 23.48
CA VAL A 88 3.37 -19.85 22.35
C VAL A 88 2.23 -20.31 21.45
N GLN A 89 2.52 -20.45 20.17
CA GLN A 89 1.62 -21.05 19.19
C GLN A 89 1.62 -22.57 19.38
N ALA A 90 0.48 -23.16 19.73
CA ALA A 90 0.26 -24.60 19.79
C ALA A 90 -0.53 -25.05 18.56
N ILE A 91 0.16 -25.64 17.60
CA ILE A 91 -0.36 -25.89 16.26
C ILE A 91 -0.80 -27.36 16.16
N ALA A 92 -2.11 -27.57 16.08
CA ALA A 92 -2.72 -28.90 15.97
C ALA A 92 -2.61 -29.44 14.53
N GLU A 93 -2.38 -30.75 14.33
CA GLU A 93 -2.31 -31.36 12.99
C GLU A 93 -3.57 -31.10 12.17
N HIS A 94 -4.72 -31.22 12.82
CA HIS A 94 -6.04 -31.05 12.24
C HIS A 94 -6.99 -30.60 13.35
N VAL A 95 -7.96 -29.76 12.99
CA VAL A 95 -9.03 -29.32 13.88
C VAL A 95 -10.34 -29.41 13.09
N PRO A 96 -11.34 -30.17 13.59
CA PRO A 96 -12.60 -30.34 12.87
C PRO A 96 -13.40 -29.03 12.86
N PHE A 97 -13.80 -28.60 11.66
CA PHE A 97 -14.62 -27.43 11.44
C PHE A 97 -16.10 -27.80 11.35
N LYS A 98 -16.94 -27.09 12.10
CA LYS A 98 -18.40 -27.21 12.03
C LYS A 98 -19.01 -25.89 11.59
N LEU A 99 -19.74 -25.91 10.47
CA LEU A 99 -20.53 -24.78 10.03
C LEU A 99 -21.89 -24.81 10.75
N ALA A 100 -22.13 -23.85 11.65
CA ALA A 100 -23.45 -23.71 12.25
C ALA A 100 -24.45 -23.22 11.19
N GLU A 101 -25.63 -23.82 11.13
CA GLU A 101 -26.70 -23.41 10.21
C GLU A 101 -27.95 -23.01 10.98
N ILE A 102 -28.50 -21.83 10.66
CA ILE A 102 -29.75 -21.32 11.20
C ILE A 102 -30.67 -21.02 10.01
N ASP A 103 -31.78 -21.76 9.94
CA ASP A 103 -32.79 -21.57 8.90
C ASP A 103 -33.80 -20.48 9.29
N LEU A 104 -33.74 -19.36 8.58
CA LEU A 104 -34.65 -18.23 8.71
C LEU A 104 -35.77 -18.28 7.66
N SER A 105 -35.78 -19.26 6.77
CA SER A 105 -36.76 -19.34 5.67
C SER A 105 -38.19 -19.60 6.17
N GLY A 106 -38.36 -20.06 7.41
CA GLY A 106 -39.66 -20.19 8.07
C GLY A 106 -40.27 -18.86 8.53
N LEU A 107 -39.48 -17.79 8.63
CA LEU A 107 -39.97 -16.46 9.04
C LEU A 107 -40.63 -15.72 7.86
N PRO A 108 -41.53 -14.75 8.12
CA PRO A 108 -41.99 -13.82 7.10
C PRO A 108 -40.82 -13.11 6.41
N GLU A 109 -40.88 -12.92 5.09
CA GLU A 109 -39.77 -12.38 4.30
C GLU A 109 -39.26 -11.02 4.82
N ALA A 110 -40.18 -10.16 5.27
CA ALA A 110 -39.87 -8.85 5.84
C ALA A 110 -39.00 -8.93 7.10
N ASP A 111 -39.13 -10.01 7.89
CA ASP A 111 -38.46 -10.16 9.18
C ASP A 111 -37.09 -10.83 9.08
N ARG A 112 -36.85 -11.60 7.99
CA ARG A 112 -35.63 -12.43 7.82
C ARG A 112 -34.34 -11.63 7.88
N THR A 113 -34.33 -10.43 7.29
CA THR A 113 -33.13 -9.58 7.26
C THR A 113 -32.84 -9.01 8.65
N THR A 114 -33.88 -8.51 9.33
CA THR A 114 -33.77 -7.98 10.70
C THR A 114 -33.30 -9.05 11.67
N GLU A 115 -33.84 -10.27 11.57
CA GLU A 115 -33.42 -11.38 12.43
C GLU A 115 -32.00 -11.86 12.12
N ALA A 116 -31.61 -11.89 10.84
CA ALA A 116 -30.24 -12.21 10.46
C ALA A 116 -29.24 -11.18 11.02
N ASP A 117 -29.58 -9.89 11.01
CA ASP A 117 -28.75 -8.83 11.58
C ASP A 117 -28.69 -8.91 13.12
N ARG A 118 -29.80 -9.26 13.78
CA ARG A 118 -29.85 -9.49 15.23
C ARG A 118 -28.95 -10.65 15.64
N ILE A 119 -29.04 -11.78 14.94
CA ILE A 119 -28.19 -12.95 15.17
C ILE A 119 -26.73 -12.59 14.91
N ALA A 120 -26.43 -11.91 13.80
CA ALA A 120 -25.06 -11.53 13.48
C ALA A 120 -24.44 -10.62 14.54
N GLN A 121 -25.19 -9.68 15.10
CA GLN A 121 -24.71 -8.81 16.18
C GLN A 121 -24.47 -9.57 17.48
N ALA A 122 -25.28 -10.60 17.78
CA ALA A 122 -25.08 -11.46 18.96
C ALA A 122 -23.83 -12.34 18.80
N GLU A 123 -23.69 -13.00 17.66
CA GLU A 123 -22.53 -13.83 17.31
C GLU A 123 -21.23 -13.01 17.35
N ALA A 124 -21.23 -11.80 16.77
CA ALA A 124 -20.07 -10.89 16.79
C ALA A 124 -19.54 -10.58 18.19
N ARG A 125 -20.42 -10.58 19.19
CA ARG A 125 -20.10 -10.30 20.60
C ARG A 125 -19.67 -11.54 21.38
N THR A 126 -19.60 -12.70 20.74
CA THR A 126 -19.17 -13.93 21.39
C THR A 126 -17.65 -14.01 21.38
N GLY A 127 -17.04 -14.10 22.57
CA GLY A 127 -15.59 -14.24 22.74
C GLY A 127 -15.04 -15.54 22.18
N PHE A 128 -13.71 -15.61 22.08
CA PHE A 128 -12.96 -16.84 21.85
C PHE A 128 -12.15 -17.18 23.10
N ASP A 129 -11.98 -18.47 23.39
CA ASP A 129 -10.96 -18.93 24.33
C ASP A 129 -9.68 -19.18 23.53
N LEU A 130 -8.63 -18.39 23.80
CA LEU A 130 -7.38 -18.49 23.06
C LEU A 130 -6.68 -19.84 23.21
N SER A 131 -7.00 -20.60 24.26
CA SER A 131 -6.42 -21.93 24.50
C SER A 131 -7.05 -23.06 23.67
N GLU A 132 -8.15 -22.77 22.96
CA GLU A 132 -8.93 -23.76 22.21
C GLU A 132 -8.99 -23.41 20.71
N ALA A 133 -8.38 -24.24 19.87
CA ALA A 133 -8.51 -24.12 18.42
C ALA A 133 -9.85 -24.73 17.92
N PRO A 134 -10.45 -24.22 16.83
CA PRO A 134 -9.95 -23.15 15.98
C PRO A 134 -10.42 -21.78 16.47
N LEU A 135 -9.55 -20.77 16.35
CA LEU A 135 -9.88 -19.37 16.64
C LEU A 135 -10.60 -18.67 15.47
N LEU A 136 -11.35 -19.45 14.69
CA LEU A 136 -12.21 -19.04 13.58
C LEU A 136 -13.55 -19.81 13.65
N ARG A 137 -14.66 -19.09 13.47
CA ARG A 137 -16.02 -19.63 13.45
C ARG A 137 -16.79 -19.10 12.25
N ALA A 138 -17.75 -19.88 11.76
CA ALA A 138 -18.71 -19.40 10.77
C ALA A 138 -20.14 -19.89 11.06
N THR A 139 -21.10 -19.03 10.74
CA THR A 139 -22.54 -19.31 10.89
C THR A 139 -23.26 -18.97 9.58
N LEU A 140 -23.94 -19.96 9.01
CA LEU A 140 -24.79 -19.83 7.84
C LEU A 140 -26.22 -19.47 8.27
N LEU A 141 -26.67 -18.30 7.88
CA LEU A 141 -28.03 -17.80 8.06
C LEU A 141 -28.79 -17.97 6.73
N ARG A 142 -29.60 -19.02 6.62
CA ARG A 142 -30.33 -19.33 5.39
C ARG A 142 -31.64 -18.54 5.34
N LYS A 143 -31.78 -17.61 4.39
CA LYS A 143 -33.01 -16.82 4.22
C LYS A 143 -33.96 -17.46 3.21
N SER A 144 -33.43 -18.19 2.23
CA SER A 144 -34.19 -18.98 1.25
C SER A 144 -33.27 -20.01 0.57
N ARG A 145 -33.76 -20.71 -0.46
CA ARG A 145 -32.92 -21.58 -1.30
C ARG A 145 -31.85 -20.84 -2.11
N ALA A 146 -32.02 -19.52 -2.33
CA ALA A 146 -31.19 -18.70 -3.22
C ALA A 146 -30.64 -17.42 -2.58
N ASP A 147 -30.88 -17.19 -1.28
CA ASP A 147 -30.37 -16.03 -0.52
C ASP A 147 -29.96 -16.52 0.88
N ALA A 148 -28.71 -16.29 1.23
CA ALA A 148 -28.16 -16.62 2.54
C ALA A 148 -27.09 -15.60 2.94
N VAL A 149 -26.75 -15.59 4.22
CA VAL A 149 -25.62 -14.84 4.76
C VAL A 149 -24.70 -15.82 5.48
N ILE A 150 -23.40 -15.77 5.21
CA ILE A 150 -22.39 -16.43 6.04
C ILE A 150 -21.73 -15.35 6.87
N LEU A 151 -21.81 -15.49 8.19
CA LEU A 151 -21.02 -14.72 9.12
C LEU A 151 -19.71 -15.47 9.37
N VAL A 152 -18.56 -14.85 9.10
CA VAL A 152 -17.24 -15.43 9.40
C VAL A 152 -16.55 -14.54 10.42
N MET A 153 -16.05 -15.17 11.47
CA MET A 153 -15.42 -14.51 12.61
C MET A 153 -14.09 -15.16 12.91
N ALA A 154 -13.06 -14.36 13.17
CA ALA A 154 -11.76 -14.84 13.59
C ALA A 154 -11.23 -13.96 14.72
N HIS A 155 -10.46 -14.51 15.63
CA HIS A 155 -9.73 -13.69 16.59
C HIS A 155 -8.55 -12.99 15.89
N HIS A 156 -8.27 -11.73 16.24
CA HIS A 156 -7.15 -10.95 15.71
C HIS A 156 -5.77 -11.58 15.95
N ILE A 157 -5.66 -12.59 16.82
CA ILE A 157 -4.40 -13.33 17.08
C ILE A 157 -4.05 -14.37 16.02
N VAL A 158 -5.00 -14.74 15.14
CA VAL A 158 -4.78 -15.71 14.06
C VAL A 158 -5.10 -15.17 12.67
N SER A 159 -5.62 -13.94 12.57
CA SER A 159 -6.11 -13.37 11.32
C SER A 159 -6.07 -11.84 11.35
N ASP A 160 -6.18 -11.24 10.16
CA ASP A 160 -6.31 -9.80 9.93
C ASP A 160 -7.33 -9.51 8.82
N GLY A 161 -7.58 -8.23 8.52
CA GLY A 161 -8.52 -7.84 7.46
C GLY A 161 -8.15 -8.39 6.08
N TRP A 162 -6.86 -8.46 5.76
CA TRP A 162 -6.35 -9.03 4.52
C TRP A 162 -6.62 -10.54 4.45
N SER A 163 -6.37 -11.26 5.54
CA SER A 163 -6.61 -12.69 5.70
C SER A 163 -8.09 -13.04 5.49
N MET A 164 -9.02 -12.19 5.93
CA MET A 164 -10.45 -12.40 5.64
C MET A 164 -10.77 -12.36 4.13
N GLY A 165 -10.03 -11.56 3.35
CA GLY A 165 -10.10 -11.57 1.89
C GLY A 165 -9.53 -12.87 1.28
N ILE A 166 -8.43 -13.39 1.83
CA ILE A 166 -7.86 -14.69 1.43
C ILE A 166 -8.86 -15.81 1.72
N ILE A 167 -9.40 -15.87 2.93
CA ILE A 167 -10.39 -16.88 3.36
C ILE A 167 -11.61 -16.87 2.44
N ALA A 168 -12.11 -15.70 2.04
CA ALA A 168 -13.23 -15.61 1.08
C ALA A 168 -12.88 -16.17 -0.31
N LYS A 169 -11.68 -15.88 -0.83
CA LYS A 169 -11.19 -16.41 -2.13
C LYS A 169 -10.98 -17.92 -2.08
N ASP A 170 -10.33 -18.41 -1.03
CA ASP A 170 -10.07 -19.84 -0.82
C ASP A 170 -11.40 -20.59 -0.64
N PHE A 171 -12.39 -20.01 0.06
CA PHE A 171 -13.73 -20.59 0.21
C PHE A 171 -14.42 -20.81 -1.13
N VAL A 172 -14.47 -19.79 -1.98
CA VAL A 172 -15.12 -19.91 -3.31
C VAL A 172 -14.40 -20.93 -4.19
N SER A 173 -13.06 -20.94 -4.18
CA SER A 173 -12.25 -21.90 -4.93
C SER A 173 -12.46 -23.34 -4.46
N ALA A 174 -12.36 -23.58 -3.15
CA ALA A 174 -12.53 -24.90 -2.55
C ALA A 174 -13.96 -25.43 -2.77
N TYR A 175 -14.98 -24.59 -2.55
CA TYR A 175 -16.37 -24.94 -2.80
C TYR A 175 -16.60 -25.34 -4.26
N GLN A 176 -16.08 -24.58 -5.22
CA GLN A 176 -16.24 -24.89 -6.65
C GLN A 176 -15.60 -26.23 -7.03
N ALA A 177 -14.43 -26.53 -6.48
CA ALA A 177 -13.76 -27.80 -6.73
C ALA A 177 -14.54 -28.99 -6.14
N LEU A 178 -14.99 -28.86 -4.88
CA LEU A 178 -15.77 -29.87 -4.18
C LEU A 178 -17.12 -30.13 -4.86
N GLY A 179 -17.83 -29.09 -5.27
CA GLY A 179 -19.10 -29.20 -6.03
C GLY A 179 -18.96 -29.89 -7.39
N ARG A 180 -17.72 -29.96 -7.93
CA ARG A 180 -17.38 -30.73 -9.14
C ARG A 180 -16.86 -32.14 -8.84
N GLY A 181 -16.95 -32.60 -7.59
CA GLY A 181 -16.44 -33.89 -7.13
C GLY A 181 -14.91 -33.99 -7.15
N ARG A 182 -14.20 -32.85 -7.08
CA ARG A 182 -12.72 -32.78 -7.06
C ARG A 182 -12.24 -32.42 -5.67
N LYS A 183 -10.97 -32.70 -5.39
CA LYS A 183 -10.29 -32.20 -4.19
C LYS A 183 -10.21 -30.66 -4.23
N PRO A 184 -10.23 -29.97 -3.07
CA PRO A 184 -10.02 -28.53 -2.98
C PRO A 184 -8.78 -28.09 -3.77
N ALA A 185 -8.94 -27.09 -4.65
CA ALA A 185 -7.88 -26.60 -5.50
C ALA A 185 -7.18 -25.39 -4.85
N LEU A 186 -6.47 -25.63 -3.73
CA LEU A 186 -5.74 -24.60 -3.00
C LEU A 186 -4.21 -24.84 -3.18
N PRO A 187 -3.45 -23.91 -3.80
CA PRO A 187 -2.02 -24.14 -4.11
C PRO A 187 -1.13 -24.15 -2.87
N ASP A 188 -0.33 -25.17 -2.60
CA ASP A 188 0.54 -25.25 -1.40
C ASP A 188 1.27 -23.94 -1.06
N LEU A 189 1.35 -23.62 0.24
CA LEU A 189 2.04 -22.45 0.75
C LEU A 189 3.53 -22.74 0.92
N ALA A 190 4.39 -21.81 0.50
CA ALA A 190 5.84 -21.94 0.66
C ALA A 190 6.31 -21.68 2.10
N LEU A 191 5.57 -20.85 2.84
CA LEU A 191 5.78 -20.51 4.24
C LEU A 191 4.44 -20.54 4.98
N GLN A 192 4.48 -20.74 6.28
CA GLN A 192 3.36 -20.62 7.21
C GLN A 192 3.57 -19.41 8.14
N TYR A 193 2.53 -19.03 8.88
CA TYR A 193 2.64 -17.88 9.81
C TYR A 193 3.66 -18.13 10.93
N SER A 194 3.81 -19.38 11.35
CA SER A 194 4.83 -19.84 12.31
C SER A 194 6.25 -19.52 11.85
N ASP A 195 6.56 -19.70 10.55
CA ASP A 195 7.86 -19.36 9.96
C ASP A 195 8.12 -17.83 10.02
N PHE A 196 7.11 -17.03 9.70
CA PHE A 196 7.19 -15.57 9.80
C PHE A 196 7.39 -15.09 11.25
N ALA A 197 6.66 -15.68 12.19
CA ALA A 197 6.79 -15.35 13.60
C ALA A 197 8.21 -15.60 14.12
N GLU A 198 8.84 -16.70 13.67
CA GLU A 198 10.21 -17.05 14.04
C GLU A 198 11.23 -16.05 13.45
N GLY A 199 11.12 -15.73 12.14
CA GLY A 199 12.00 -14.75 11.48
C GLY A 199 11.94 -13.35 12.09
N SER A 200 10.76 -12.93 12.55
CA SER A 200 10.56 -11.64 13.22
C SER A 200 11.43 -11.46 14.48
N HIS A 201 11.77 -12.55 15.18
CA HIS A 201 12.65 -12.51 16.35
C HIS A 201 14.12 -12.41 15.98
N GLU A 202 14.54 -12.97 14.84
CA GLU A 202 15.93 -12.93 14.36
C GLU A 202 16.32 -11.52 13.89
N ASP A 203 15.43 -10.83 13.18
CA ASP A 203 15.64 -9.45 12.72
C ASP A 203 15.81 -8.47 13.90
N ILE A 204 15.08 -8.69 14.99
CA ILE A 204 15.19 -7.89 16.22
C ILE A 204 16.57 -8.06 16.88
N ALA A 205 17.17 -9.25 16.80
CA ALA A 205 18.48 -9.51 17.41
C ALA A 205 19.66 -8.93 16.59
N GLY A 206 19.44 -8.53 15.33
CA GLY A 206 20.47 -8.15 14.36
C GLY A 206 21.09 -6.75 14.49
N GLY A 207 20.64 -5.90 15.43
CA GLY A 207 21.36 -4.68 15.81
C GLY A 207 21.08 -3.39 15.02
N GLY A 208 20.02 -3.32 14.21
CA GLY A 208 19.56 -2.08 13.54
C GLY A 208 18.58 -1.22 14.36
N LEU A 209 18.45 -1.52 15.66
CA LEU A 209 17.31 -1.14 16.50
C LEU A 209 17.52 0.12 17.36
N GLU A 210 18.77 0.52 17.62
CA GLU A 210 19.07 1.67 18.49
C GLU A 210 18.71 3.00 17.83
N ASP A 211 18.89 3.12 16.52
CA ASP A 211 18.51 4.30 15.74
C ASP A 211 16.99 4.50 15.70
N GLU A 212 16.23 3.40 15.62
CA GLU A 212 14.76 3.42 15.66
C GLU A 212 14.22 3.86 17.02
N GLU A 213 14.79 3.34 18.11
CA GLU A 213 14.42 3.77 19.47
C GLU A 213 14.69 5.27 19.67
N ALA A 214 15.87 5.74 19.27
CA ALA A 214 16.26 7.14 19.38
C ALA A 214 15.39 8.06 18.50
N TYR A 215 14.95 7.58 17.33
CA TYR A 215 14.00 8.28 16.48
C TYR A 215 12.64 8.40 17.19
N TRP A 216 12.03 7.31 17.62
CA TRP A 216 10.69 7.31 18.23
C TRP A 216 10.65 8.07 19.56
N ALA A 217 11.68 7.94 20.40
CA ALA A 217 11.82 8.72 21.63
C ALA A 217 11.82 10.22 21.36
N ARG A 218 12.49 10.66 20.29
CA ARG A 218 12.53 12.08 19.87
C ARG A 218 11.21 12.51 19.23
N LYS A 219 10.64 11.67 18.35
CA LYS A 219 9.39 11.93 17.63
C LYS A 219 8.20 12.06 18.57
N LEU A 220 8.17 11.31 19.66
CA LEU A 220 7.09 11.30 20.66
C LEU A 220 7.41 12.11 21.92
N ALA A 221 8.58 12.75 21.99
CA ALA A 221 8.94 13.63 23.10
C ALA A 221 7.88 14.73 23.29
N ASN A 222 7.37 14.86 24.51
CA ASN A 222 6.33 15.82 24.89
C ASN A 222 5.03 15.71 24.08
N ALA A 223 4.74 14.55 23.46
CA ALA A 223 3.46 14.33 22.82
C ALA A 223 2.33 14.44 23.84
N LEU A 224 1.27 15.14 23.48
CA LEU A 224 0.08 15.29 24.30
C LEU A 224 -0.99 14.29 23.85
N VAL A 225 -1.83 13.89 24.80
CA VAL A 225 -3.02 13.09 24.48
C VAL A 225 -4.02 13.99 23.76
N VAL A 226 -4.41 13.60 22.54
CA VAL A 226 -5.51 14.25 21.82
C VAL A 226 -6.82 13.73 22.39
N GLU A 227 -7.50 14.56 23.16
CA GLU A 227 -8.85 14.26 23.64
C GLU A 227 -9.89 14.98 22.80
N VAL A 228 -10.67 14.22 22.03
CA VAL A 228 -11.95 14.72 21.53
C VAL A 228 -12.90 14.78 22.73
N PRO A 229 -13.44 15.97 23.10
CA PRO A 229 -14.25 16.14 24.30
C PRO A 229 -15.36 15.08 24.37
N PRO A 230 -15.36 14.21 25.40
CA PRO A 230 -16.38 13.18 25.54
C PRO A 230 -17.68 13.78 26.08
N ASP A 231 -18.78 13.10 25.80
CA ASP A 231 -20.11 13.42 26.34
C ASP A 231 -20.24 12.96 27.80
N HIS A 232 -19.48 11.91 28.17
CA HIS A 232 -19.48 11.31 29.49
C HIS A 232 -18.09 11.35 30.15
N SER A 233 -18.05 11.34 31.48
CA SER A 233 -16.78 11.26 32.20
C SER A 233 -16.09 9.93 31.95
N ARG A 234 -14.80 9.96 31.64
CA ARG A 234 -14.02 8.75 31.39
C ARG A 234 -14.02 7.82 32.62
N PRO A 235 -14.39 6.54 32.46
CA PRO A 235 -14.37 5.58 33.56
C PRO A 235 -12.93 5.22 33.97
N ALA A 236 -12.72 4.76 35.20
CA ALA A 236 -11.39 4.38 35.70
C ALA A 236 -10.81 3.15 34.98
N THR A 237 -11.67 2.25 34.52
CA THR A 237 -11.31 1.07 33.73
C THR A 237 -12.12 1.08 32.45
N ARG A 238 -11.45 0.82 31.33
CA ARG A 238 -12.06 0.84 30.01
C ARG A 238 -12.90 -0.42 29.77
N SER A 239 -14.12 -0.26 29.25
CA SER A 239 -14.89 -1.39 28.70
C SER A 239 -14.58 -1.58 27.22
N THR A 240 -15.32 -2.45 26.54
CA THR A 240 -15.24 -2.60 25.08
C THR A 240 -16.57 -2.25 24.38
N SER A 241 -17.46 -1.57 25.11
CA SER A 241 -18.79 -1.18 24.63
C SER A 241 -18.67 -0.20 23.46
N GLY A 242 -18.93 -0.71 22.26
CA GLY A 242 -18.82 0.04 21.02
C GLY A 242 -20.16 0.23 20.31
N ALA A 243 -20.27 1.32 19.56
CA ALA A 243 -21.26 1.49 18.51
C ALA A 243 -20.59 2.11 17.28
N SER A 244 -21.23 2.03 16.12
CA SER A 244 -20.70 2.60 14.88
C SER A 244 -21.79 3.28 14.08
N LEU A 245 -21.45 4.39 13.45
CA LEU A 245 -22.31 5.08 12.50
C LEU A 245 -21.58 5.26 11.17
N SER A 246 -22.29 5.07 10.06
CA SER A 246 -21.72 5.20 8.72
C SER A 246 -22.38 6.31 7.92
N ARG A 247 -21.59 6.98 7.09
CA ARG A 247 -22.03 7.99 6.13
C ARG A 247 -21.35 7.73 4.79
N LEU A 248 -22.10 7.81 3.70
CA LEU A 248 -21.53 7.70 2.35
C LEU A 248 -21.02 9.08 1.93
N LEU A 249 -19.72 9.19 1.70
CA LEU A 249 -19.11 10.32 1.02
C LEU A 249 -19.29 10.12 -0.50
N PRO A 250 -20.01 11.00 -1.19
CA PRO A 250 -20.35 10.82 -2.60
C PRO A 250 -19.11 10.69 -3.50
N ARG A 251 -19.23 9.92 -4.59
CA ARG A 251 -18.17 9.79 -5.62
C ARG A 251 -17.64 11.15 -6.12
N PRO A 252 -18.47 12.17 -6.40
CA PRO A 252 -17.95 13.48 -6.83
C PRO A 252 -17.02 14.15 -5.82
N LEU A 253 -17.35 14.07 -4.52
CA LEU A 253 -16.53 14.64 -3.45
C LEU A 253 -15.21 13.89 -3.32
N THR A 254 -15.27 12.56 -3.25
CA THR A 254 -14.10 11.71 -3.06
C THR A 254 -13.19 11.69 -4.29
N ALA A 255 -13.74 11.81 -5.51
CA ALA A 255 -12.95 11.97 -6.73
C ALA A 255 -12.16 13.28 -6.75
N LYS A 256 -12.77 14.40 -6.34
CA LYS A 256 -12.08 15.69 -6.18
C LYS A 256 -10.99 15.63 -5.12
N LEU A 257 -11.26 14.97 -3.99
CA LEU A 257 -10.26 14.76 -2.94
C LEU A 257 -9.07 13.93 -3.46
N ALA A 258 -9.35 12.86 -4.22
CA ALA A 258 -8.32 12.04 -4.84
C ALA A 258 -7.53 12.79 -5.92
N GLU A 259 -8.19 13.68 -6.67
CA GLU A 259 -7.55 14.55 -7.66
C GLU A 259 -6.63 15.57 -7.00
N LEU A 260 -7.10 16.28 -5.97
CA LEU A 260 -6.25 17.19 -5.18
C LEU A 260 -5.05 16.45 -4.59
N ALA A 261 -5.26 15.27 -4.02
CA ALA A 261 -4.17 14.46 -3.50
C ALA A 261 -3.12 14.16 -4.57
N ARG A 262 -3.55 13.71 -5.76
CA ARG A 262 -2.64 13.44 -6.90
C ARG A 262 -1.86 14.69 -7.31
N ASN A 263 -2.53 15.84 -7.40
CA ASN A 263 -1.90 17.11 -7.78
C ASN A 263 -0.85 17.57 -6.75
N GLU A 264 -1.03 17.25 -5.48
CA GLU A 264 -0.07 17.54 -4.40
C GLU A 264 1.02 16.48 -4.22
N GLY A 265 1.08 15.47 -5.10
CA GLY A 265 2.00 14.33 -4.96
C GLY A 265 1.74 13.55 -3.67
N ALA A 266 0.48 13.46 -3.25
CA ALA A 266 0.02 12.76 -2.06
C ALA A 266 -0.97 11.65 -2.43
N THR A 267 -1.30 10.79 -1.47
CA THR A 267 -2.29 9.72 -1.69
C THR A 267 -3.68 10.17 -1.23
N PHE A 268 -4.72 9.46 -1.69
CA PHE A 268 -6.07 9.67 -1.15
C PHE A 268 -6.11 9.51 0.38
N PHE A 269 -5.32 8.58 0.93
CA PHE A 269 -5.14 8.45 2.39
C PHE A 269 -4.64 9.76 3.00
N SER A 270 -3.58 10.37 2.47
CA SER A 270 -3.00 11.61 2.99
C SER A 270 -3.99 12.77 2.99
N ALA A 271 -4.76 12.93 1.91
CA ALA A 271 -5.78 13.99 1.82
C ALA A 271 -6.96 13.73 2.77
N ALA A 272 -7.42 12.48 2.89
CA ALA A 272 -8.46 12.11 3.84
C ALA A 272 -8.00 12.26 5.30
N TYR A 273 -6.74 11.90 5.59
CA TYR A 273 -6.10 12.12 6.87
C TYR A 273 -6.01 13.61 7.20
N ALA A 274 -5.64 14.46 6.24
CA ALA A 274 -5.64 15.91 6.41
C ALA A 274 -7.03 16.48 6.75
N VAL A 275 -8.11 15.96 6.14
CA VAL A 275 -9.48 16.34 6.53
C VAL A 275 -9.76 15.97 7.98
N LEU A 276 -9.34 14.77 8.42
CA LEU A 276 -9.49 14.34 9.82
C LEU A 276 -8.67 15.21 10.78
N LEU A 277 -7.43 15.55 10.43
CA LEU A 277 -6.59 16.47 11.21
C LEU A 277 -7.26 17.83 11.39
N ALA A 278 -7.79 18.40 10.31
CA ALA A 278 -8.52 19.66 10.35
C ALA A 278 -9.79 19.56 11.23
N LEU A 279 -10.53 18.45 11.13
CA LEU A 279 -11.71 18.20 11.97
C LEU A 279 -11.34 18.13 13.45
N LEU A 280 -10.30 17.36 13.80
CA LEU A 280 -9.84 17.21 15.17
C LEU A 280 -9.29 18.53 15.72
N HIS A 281 -8.53 19.28 14.92
CA HIS A 281 -8.06 20.61 15.28
C HIS A 281 -9.21 21.57 15.57
N GLN A 282 -10.23 21.61 14.72
CA GLN A 282 -11.42 22.45 14.95
C GLN A 282 -12.19 22.05 16.20
N ARG A 283 -12.27 20.75 16.50
CA ARG A 283 -13.04 20.24 17.64
C ARG A 283 -12.32 20.39 18.97
N THR A 284 -11.00 20.24 18.98
CA THR A 284 -10.19 20.17 20.21
C THR A 284 -9.36 21.43 20.46
N GLY A 285 -9.10 22.22 19.42
CA GLY A 285 -8.10 23.29 19.45
C GLY A 285 -6.64 22.78 19.47
N ALA A 286 -6.42 21.46 19.45
CA ALA A 286 -5.08 20.89 19.50
C ALA A 286 -4.35 21.09 18.17
N SER A 287 -3.12 21.59 18.24
CA SER A 287 -2.23 21.76 17.09
C SER A 287 -1.12 20.70 17.02
N ASP A 288 -1.06 19.78 17.97
CA ASP A 288 -0.16 18.63 17.97
C ASP A 288 -1.01 17.38 18.14
N ILE A 289 -1.25 16.68 17.02
CA ILE A 289 -2.24 15.61 16.94
C ILE A 289 -1.53 14.28 16.74
N VAL A 290 -1.67 13.39 17.73
CA VAL A 290 -1.24 11.99 17.65
C VAL A 290 -2.45 11.11 17.37
N LEU A 291 -2.39 10.34 16.28
CA LEU A 291 -3.35 9.27 15.99
C LEU A 291 -2.63 8.02 15.49
N SER A 292 -3.40 6.95 15.28
CA SER A 292 -2.87 5.68 14.75
C SER A 292 -3.50 5.32 13.42
N THR A 293 -2.80 4.52 12.63
CA THR A 293 -3.32 3.87 11.43
C THR A 293 -2.85 2.42 11.35
N GLN A 294 -3.36 1.67 10.38
CA GLN A 294 -3.05 0.26 10.18
C GLN A 294 -2.43 0.03 8.81
N MET A 295 -1.36 -0.76 8.78
CA MET A 295 -0.66 -1.18 7.57
C MET A 295 -0.54 -2.70 7.56
N ALA A 296 -0.67 -3.33 6.39
CA ALA A 296 -0.37 -4.74 6.24
C ALA A 296 1.14 -4.92 6.09
N ALA A 297 1.79 -5.59 7.04
CA ALA A 297 3.22 -5.90 6.99
C ALA A 297 3.46 -7.18 6.16
N ARG A 298 3.20 -7.08 4.85
CA ARG A 298 3.34 -8.18 3.87
C ARG A 298 4.19 -7.70 2.71
N ASP A 299 5.45 -7.41 2.99
CA ASP A 299 6.37 -6.80 2.00
C ASP A 299 6.94 -7.83 1.02
N GLU A 300 6.84 -9.12 1.36
CA GLU A 300 7.29 -10.25 0.55
C GLU A 300 6.13 -10.97 -0.14
N VAL A 301 6.34 -11.40 -1.37
CA VAL A 301 5.32 -12.09 -2.20
C VAL A 301 4.90 -13.40 -1.56
N GLU A 302 5.83 -14.07 -0.88
CA GLU A 302 5.64 -15.32 -0.17
C GLU A 302 4.62 -15.18 0.98
N LEU A 303 4.49 -13.98 1.56
CA LEU A 303 3.57 -13.70 2.66
C LEU A 303 2.15 -13.36 2.20
N GLU A 304 1.95 -12.93 0.95
CA GLU A 304 0.65 -12.40 0.46
C GLU A 304 -0.52 -13.38 0.60
N ALA A 305 -0.25 -14.69 0.52
CA ALA A 305 -1.25 -15.75 0.53
C ALA A 305 -1.46 -16.40 1.91
N ILE A 306 -0.70 -15.99 2.94
CA ILE A 306 -0.72 -16.62 4.27
C ILE A 306 -1.82 -16.01 5.14
N VAL A 307 -2.62 -16.81 5.83
CA VAL A 307 -3.52 -16.30 6.88
C VAL A 307 -2.75 -16.12 8.19
N GLY A 308 -2.86 -14.93 8.79
CA GLY A 308 -2.19 -14.60 10.04
C GLY A 308 -2.33 -13.11 10.37
N PRO A 309 -1.98 -12.69 11.60
CA PRO A 309 -2.03 -11.28 11.97
C PRO A 309 -0.78 -10.53 11.54
N PHE A 310 -0.77 -10.05 10.30
CA PHE A 310 0.29 -9.20 9.75
C PHE A 310 0.00 -7.70 9.90
N VAL A 311 -1.13 -7.34 10.54
CA VAL A 311 -1.49 -5.94 10.72
C VAL A 311 -0.53 -5.26 11.71
N ASN A 312 0.19 -4.25 11.22
CA ASN A 312 1.03 -3.37 12.02
C ASN A 312 0.29 -2.05 12.28
N THR A 313 0.46 -1.51 13.49
CA THR A 313 -0.14 -0.22 13.89
C THR A 313 0.92 0.85 13.83
N LEU A 314 0.70 1.88 13.01
CA LEU A 314 1.62 3.01 12.88
C LEU A 314 1.09 4.20 13.69
N VAL A 315 1.99 4.88 14.41
CA VAL A 315 1.66 6.13 15.13
C VAL A 315 2.00 7.32 14.24
N LEU A 316 1.02 8.20 14.04
CA LEU A 316 1.14 9.41 13.24
C LEU A 316 1.01 10.64 14.15
N ARG A 317 2.11 11.38 14.33
CA ARG A 317 2.12 12.67 15.05
C ARG A 317 2.30 13.80 14.04
N THR A 318 1.26 14.60 13.86
CA THR A 318 1.27 15.75 12.95
C THR A 318 1.12 17.05 13.74
N GLN A 319 2.01 18.02 13.48
CA GLN A 319 1.91 19.37 14.00
C GLN A 319 1.23 20.29 12.98
N LEU A 320 0.24 21.04 13.43
CA LEU A 320 -0.53 22.01 12.66
C LEU A 320 -0.12 23.42 13.08
N THR A 321 -0.17 24.37 12.15
CA THR A 321 0.03 25.79 12.44
C THR A 321 -1.19 26.61 12.00
N GLU A 322 -1.46 27.72 12.68
CA GLU A 322 -2.64 28.55 12.43
C GLU A 322 -2.67 29.21 11.04
N GLU A 323 -1.53 29.23 10.34
CA GLU A 323 -1.39 29.86 9.03
C GLU A 323 -1.45 28.89 7.86
N GLN A 324 -1.47 27.58 8.12
CA GLN A 324 -1.49 26.56 7.08
C GLN A 324 -2.79 26.59 6.28
N CYS A 325 -2.69 26.31 4.98
CA CYS A 325 -3.83 25.98 4.13
C CYS A 325 -4.05 24.46 4.06
N PHE A 326 -5.11 24.02 3.38
CA PHE A 326 -5.40 22.59 3.25
C PHE A 326 -4.30 21.83 2.47
N LEU A 327 -3.68 22.48 1.48
CA LEU A 327 -2.59 21.87 0.70
C LEU A 327 -1.36 21.60 1.58
N ASP A 328 -1.01 22.54 2.46
CA ASP A 328 0.10 22.36 3.40
C ASP A 328 -0.18 21.22 4.38
N LEU A 329 -1.43 21.11 4.85
CA LEU A 329 -1.84 20.01 5.72
C LEU A 329 -1.81 18.65 5.01
N CYS A 330 -2.18 18.59 3.72
CA CYS A 330 -2.05 17.38 2.91
C CYS A 330 -0.58 16.94 2.75
N ARG A 331 0.34 17.88 2.55
CA ARG A 331 1.78 17.60 2.47
C ARG A 331 2.31 17.12 3.82
N ALA A 332 1.97 17.80 4.92
CA ALA A 332 2.35 17.38 6.27
C ALA A 332 1.80 15.98 6.62
N ALA A 333 0.56 15.68 6.24
CA ALA A 333 -0.06 14.38 6.41
C ALA A 333 0.63 13.28 5.59
N ARG A 334 1.04 13.58 4.35
CA ARG A 334 1.87 12.67 3.55
C ARG A 334 3.22 12.43 4.21
N ASP A 335 3.95 13.50 4.52
CA ASP A 335 5.31 13.40 5.04
C ASP A 335 5.32 12.63 6.38
N THR A 336 4.32 12.87 7.24
CA THR A 336 4.14 12.13 8.50
C THR A 336 3.87 10.63 8.27
N PHE A 337 3.03 10.31 7.28
CA PHE A 337 2.73 8.92 6.95
C PHE A 337 3.95 8.19 6.35
N GLU A 338 4.66 8.83 5.42
CA GLU A 338 5.87 8.27 4.80
C GLU A 338 6.96 8.03 5.85
N GLU A 339 7.18 8.99 6.75
CA GLU A 339 8.12 8.86 7.86
C GLU A 339 7.74 7.69 8.79
N ALA A 340 6.45 7.54 9.11
CA ALA A 340 5.98 6.41 9.92
C ALA A 340 6.15 5.05 9.21
N VAL A 341 6.02 5.00 7.88
CA VAL A 341 6.27 3.79 7.08
C VAL A 341 7.77 3.47 7.05
N ASP A 342 8.64 4.47 6.85
CA ASP A 342 10.10 4.27 6.84
C ASP A 342 10.62 3.68 8.17
N HIS A 343 9.91 3.93 9.28
CA HIS A 343 10.23 3.46 10.63
C HIS A 343 9.31 2.33 11.14
N HIS A 344 8.55 1.66 10.26
CA HIS A 344 7.55 0.67 10.67
C HIS A 344 8.13 -0.61 11.28
N GLN A 345 9.44 -0.86 11.07
CA GLN A 345 10.13 -2.06 11.58
C GLN A 345 10.23 -2.03 13.10
N TRP A 346 10.16 -0.83 13.69
CA TRP A 346 9.92 -0.67 15.12
C TRP A 346 8.44 -0.94 15.42
N SER A 347 8.17 -2.13 15.95
CA SER A 347 6.79 -2.57 16.21
C SER A 347 6.05 -1.62 17.15
N PHE A 348 4.73 -1.54 16.97
CA PHE A 348 3.86 -0.74 17.83
C PHE A 348 4.06 -1.04 19.33
N ASP A 349 4.32 -2.29 19.69
CA ASP A 349 4.56 -2.71 21.08
C ASP A 349 5.79 -2.05 21.71
N LYS A 350 6.77 -1.66 20.90
CA LYS A 350 7.92 -0.88 21.35
C LYS A 350 7.65 0.63 21.34
N VAL A 351 6.74 1.11 20.50
CA VAL A 351 6.30 2.52 20.47
C VAL A 351 5.35 2.82 21.63
N ALA A 352 4.47 1.89 21.98
CA ALA A 352 3.39 2.10 22.95
C ALA A 352 3.89 2.56 24.34
N PRO A 353 5.01 2.04 24.90
CA PRO A 353 5.60 2.55 26.13
C PRO A 353 6.05 4.01 26.09
N MET A 354 6.28 4.58 24.91
CA MET A 354 6.72 5.96 24.71
C MET A 354 5.55 6.94 24.58
N LEU A 355 4.32 6.44 24.51
CA LEU A 355 3.12 7.27 24.38
C LEU A 355 2.68 7.85 25.74
N PRO A 356 2.08 9.04 25.76
CA PRO A 356 1.68 9.71 27.01
C PRO A 356 0.59 8.96 27.81
N THR A 357 -0.13 8.04 27.17
CA THR A 357 -1.17 7.19 27.76
C THR A 357 -0.62 5.88 28.35
N HIS A 358 0.68 5.63 28.24
CA HIS A 358 1.27 4.39 28.73
C HIS A 358 0.97 4.16 30.22
N GLY A 359 0.44 2.98 30.53
CA GLY A 359 0.04 2.61 31.90
C GLY A 359 -1.34 3.11 32.34
N ASP A 360 -2.05 3.90 31.52
CA ASP A 360 -3.41 4.34 31.82
C ASP A 360 -4.44 3.26 31.43
N ALA A 361 -4.99 2.56 32.43
CA ALA A 361 -6.00 1.52 32.25
C ALA A 361 -7.35 2.04 31.70
N SER A 362 -7.58 3.35 31.72
CA SER A 362 -8.79 3.98 31.17
C SER A 362 -8.68 4.31 29.68
N ARG A 363 -7.50 4.10 29.06
CA ARG A 363 -7.20 4.55 27.69
C ARG A 363 -6.59 3.45 26.83
N ALA A 364 -6.90 3.52 25.54
CA ALA A 364 -6.05 2.88 24.54
C ALA A 364 -4.70 3.64 24.46
N PRO A 365 -3.61 2.97 24.05
CA PRO A 365 -2.33 3.68 23.84
C PRO A 365 -2.47 4.85 22.87
N VAL A 366 -3.34 4.73 21.85
CA VAL A 366 -3.75 5.85 21.00
C VAL A 366 -5.27 5.94 21.00
N SER A 367 -5.83 7.10 21.36
CA SER A 367 -7.29 7.28 21.48
C SER A 367 -8.02 7.29 20.14
N VAL A 368 -7.40 7.84 19.09
CA VAL A 368 -8.00 7.97 17.75
C VAL A 368 -7.25 7.11 16.74
N ASN A 369 -7.99 6.29 15.98
CA ASN A 369 -7.45 5.51 14.87
C ASN A 369 -8.12 5.91 13.55
N PHE A 370 -7.36 5.86 12.46
CA PHE A 370 -7.82 6.19 11.12
C PHE A 370 -7.37 5.14 10.11
N ILE A 371 -8.32 4.58 9.38
CA ILE A 371 -8.08 3.54 8.37
C ILE A 371 -8.68 3.99 7.05
N VAL A 372 -7.92 3.86 5.97
CA VAL A 372 -8.43 4.01 4.61
C VAL A 372 -8.05 2.75 3.84
N GLN A 373 -9.05 2.01 3.38
CA GLN A 373 -8.82 0.74 2.71
C GLN A 373 -9.82 0.50 1.59
N ARG A 374 -9.41 -0.28 0.59
CA ARG A 374 -10.35 -0.87 -0.36
C ARG A 374 -11.08 -2.04 0.31
N ALA A 375 -12.23 -2.43 -0.24
CA ALA A 375 -12.93 -3.61 0.28
C ALA A 375 -12.06 -4.87 0.09
N PHE A 376 -11.73 -5.57 1.19
CA PHE A 376 -10.98 -6.83 1.13
C PHE A 376 -11.72 -7.95 0.37
N ILE A 377 -13.06 -7.83 0.29
CA ILE A 377 -13.94 -8.80 -0.37
C ILE A 377 -14.74 -8.05 -1.44
N GLY A 378 -14.36 -8.25 -2.70
CA GLY A 378 -15.14 -7.84 -3.86
C GLY A 378 -16.30 -8.81 -4.14
N VAL A 379 -16.79 -8.80 -5.37
CA VAL A 379 -17.76 -9.80 -5.85
C VAL A 379 -16.99 -11.02 -6.34
N LEU A 380 -17.19 -12.15 -5.67
CA LEU A 380 -16.67 -13.45 -6.09
C LEU A 380 -17.84 -14.29 -6.62
N ALA A 381 -17.59 -15.18 -7.58
CA ALA A 381 -18.62 -16.04 -8.12
C ALA A 381 -18.07 -17.40 -8.52
N ASN A 382 -18.94 -18.41 -8.44
CA ASN A 382 -18.73 -19.73 -9.02
C ASN A 382 -20.00 -20.16 -9.79
N ASP A 383 -20.03 -21.41 -10.25
CA ASP A 383 -21.15 -21.93 -11.04
C ASP A 383 -22.49 -22.01 -10.25
N SER A 384 -22.45 -21.95 -8.92
CA SER A 384 -23.61 -22.16 -8.04
C SER A 384 -24.12 -20.88 -7.37
N PHE A 385 -23.22 -19.97 -7.00
CA PHE A 385 -23.57 -18.74 -6.29
C PHE A 385 -22.60 -17.58 -6.57
N GLN A 386 -23.07 -16.38 -6.25
CA GLN A 386 -22.29 -15.15 -6.09
C GLN A 386 -22.12 -14.84 -4.61
N LEU A 387 -20.90 -14.49 -4.20
CA LEU A 387 -20.52 -14.04 -2.87
C LEU A 387 -20.13 -12.57 -2.94
N SER A 388 -20.68 -11.74 -2.05
CA SER A 388 -20.24 -10.36 -1.87
C SER A 388 -20.16 -9.96 -0.41
N GLY A 389 -19.23 -9.08 -0.06
CA GLY A 389 -19.16 -8.49 1.27
C GLY A 389 -20.33 -7.52 1.50
N ILE A 390 -20.96 -7.59 2.68
CA ILE A 390 -21.98 -6.64 3.14
C ILE A 390 -21.55 -6.02 4.49
N PRO A 391 -22.16 -4.89 4.92
CA PRO A 391 -21.83 -4.28 6.21
C PRO A 391 -21.89 -5.29 7.35
N SER A 392 -20.81 -5.31 8.14
CA SER A 392 -20.61 -6.25 9.24
C SER A 392 -20.90 -5.57 10.58
N PRO A 393 -21.41 -6.31 11.58
CA PRO A 393 -21.66 -5.77 12.91
C PRO A 393 -20.34 -5.42 13.61
N LEU A 394 -20.39 -4.42 14.49
CA LEU A 394 -19.26 -4.07 15.35
C LEU A 394 -19.23 -5.04 16.55
N PRO A 395 -18.13 -5.76 16.78
CA PRO A 395 -18.03 -6.66 17.92
C PRO A 395 -17.70 -5.94 19.23
N GLY A 396 -16.94 -4.84 19.17
CA GLY A 396 -16.60 -3.95 20.28
C GLY A 396 -15.73 -2.78 19.82
N ALA A 397 -15.40 -1.83 20.72
CA ALA A 397 -14.58 -0.66 20.39
C ALA A 397 -13.18 -0.70 21.03
N LEU A 398 -12.14 -0.88 20.21
CA LEU A 398 -10.73 -0.86 20.66
C LEU A 398 -10.13 0.54 20.81
N TYR A 399 -10.76 1.56 20.24
CA TYR A 399 -10.33 2.96 20.32
C TYR A 399 -11.43 3.80 20.98
N ASP A 400 -11.10 5.03 21.40
CA ASP A 400 -12.14 5.98 21.83
C ASP A 400 -12.97 6.39 20.60
N LEU A 401 -12.29 6.65 19.49
CA LEU A 401 -12.86 6.88 18.15
C LEU A 401 -12.03 6.15 17.08
N ASN A 402 -12.69 5.44 16.18
CA ASN A 402 -12.08 4.78 15.03
C ASN A 402 -12.78 5.21 13.75
N PHE A 403 -12.07 5.94 12.89
CA PHE A 403 -12.57 6.41 11.61
C PHE A 403 -12.11 5.48 10.49
N ILE A 404 -13.05 4.90 9.76
CA ILE A 404 -12.77 3.91 8.71
C ILE A 404 -13.39 4.38 7.41
N LEU A 405 -12.56 4.60 6.39
CA LEU A 405 -12.98 4.85 5.02
C LEU A 405 -12.84 3.57 4.20
N VAL A 406 -13.95 3.10 3.63
CA VAL A 406 -13.94 1.96 2.73
C VAL A 406 -14.53 2.32 1.37
N GLU A 407 -13.77 2.07 0.30
CA GLU A 407 -14.20 2.36 -1.07
C GLU A 407 -15.46 1.56 -1.44
N ARG A 408 -16.38 2.22 -2.14
CA ARG A 408 -17.62 1.68 -2.70
C ARG A 408 -17.77 2.17 -4.14
N GLU A 409 -18.68 1.56 -4.88
CA GLU A 409 -18.97 1.99 -6.25
C GLU A 409 -19.47 3.45 -6.27
N GLU A 410 -20.31 3.80 -5.29
CA GLU A 410 -20.95 5.10 -5.15
C GLU A 410 -20.08 6.19 -4.51
N GLY A 411 -18.84 5.85 -4.09
CA GLY A 411 -17.94 6.77 -3.38
C GLY A 411 -17.16 6.07 -2.27
N TRP A 412 -17.08 6.69 -1.09
CA TRP A 412 -16.41 6.09 0.07
C TRP A 412 -17.33 6.10 1.27
N ARG A 413 -17.49 4.96 1.94
CA ARG A 413 -18.23 4.91 3.20
C ARG A 413 -17.30 5.25 4.35
N LEU A 414 -17.56 6.38 5.00
CA LEU A 414 -16.94 6.77 6.26
C LEU A 414 -17.72 6.15 7.42
N THR A 415 -17.06 5.37 8.26
CA THR A 415 -17.59 4.85 9.51
C THR A 415 -16.86 5.48 10.67
N CYS A 416 -17.59 5.95 11.67
CA CYS A 416 -17.07 6.29 12.98
C CYS A 416 -17.53 5.23 13.96
N GLU A 417 -16.61 4.39 14.43
CA GLU A 417 -16.83 3.52 15.58
C GLU A 417 -16.40 4.29 16.83
N TYR A 418 -17.22 4.25 17.87
CA TYR A 418 -17.00 5.05 19.07
C TYR A 418 -17.29 4.24 20.32
N HIS A 419 -16.57 4.58 21.39
CA HIS A 419 -16.75 3.98 22.69
C HIS A 419 -17.96 4.60 23.40
N ARG A 420 -18.96 3.78 23.75
CA ARG A 420 -20.25 4.26 24.28
C ARG A 420 -20.17 4.84 25.69
N ASP A 421 -19.14 4.48 26.45
CA ASP A 421 -18.92 5.08 27.78
C ASP A 421 -18.34 6.50 27.68
N LEU A 422 -18.02 6.98 26.48
CA LEU A 422 -17.45 8.30 26.24
C LEU A 422 -18.31 9.16 25.32
N TYR A 423 -18.90 8.59 24.27
CA TYR A 423 -19.61 9.35 23.25
C TYR A 423 -21.02 8.82 23.01
N ASP A 424 -21.95 9.75 22.83
CA ASP A 424 -23.30 9.49 22.36
C ASP A 424 -23.35 9.41 20.83
N GLU A 425 -24.41 8.77 20.31
CA GLU A 425 -24.65 8.68 18.87
C GLU A 425 -24.73 10.05 18.19
N ALA A 426 -25.25 11.07 18.90
CA ALA A 426 -25.34 12.43 18.40
C ALA A 426 -23.96 13.01 18.06
N THR A 427 -22.97 12.78 18.92
CA THR A 427 -21.59 13.26 18.72
C THR A 427 -20.91 12.51 17.58
N ALA A 428 -21.07 11.19 17.50
CA ALA A 428 -20.52 10.41 16.37
C ALA A 428 -21.15 10.82 15.02
N SER A 429 -22.47 11.07 15.00
CA SER A 429 -23.21 11.57 13.85
C SER A 429 -22.74 12.96 13.42
N GLU A 430 -22.51 13.86 14.39
CA GLU A 430 -21.94 15.18 14.15
C GLU A 430 -20.54 15.05 13.51
N LEU A 431 -19.65 14.23 14.08
CA LEU A 431 -18.28 14.07 13.59
C LEU A 431 -18.23 13.60 12.13
N VAL A 432 -19.01 12.59 11.73
CA VAL A 432 -19.03 12.14 10.33
C VAL A 432 -19.69 13.15 9.40
N ALA A 433 -20.68 13.90 9.88
CA ALA A 433 -21.30 14.98 9.11
C ALA A 433 -20.33 16.12 8.86
N ARG A 434 -19.58 16.51 9.90
CA ARG A 434 -18.57 17.55 9.83
C ARG A 434 -17.37 17.14 9.00
N TYR A 435 -16.96 15.87 9.03
CA TYR A 435 -15.95 15.38 8.11
C TYR A 435 -16.34 15.64 6.64
N GLU A 436 -17.56 15.30 6.24
CA GLU A 436 -18.03 15.51 4.86
C GLU A 436 -18.08 17.01 4.51
N SER A 437 -18.78 17.82 5.33
CA SER A 437 -18.92 19.25 5.05
C SER A 437 -17.57 19.98 5.08
N LEU A 438 -16.64 19.54 5.93
CA LEU A 438 -15.29 20.10 5.99
C LEU A 438 -14.48 19.71 4.76
N ALA A 439 -14.58 18.46 4.29
CA ALA A 439 -13.95 18.05 3.04
C ALA A 439 -14.45 18.90 1.85
N GLU A 440 -15.74 19.17 1.76
CA GLU A 440 -16.32 20.06 0.75
C GLU A 440 -15.77 21.48 0.82
N ALA A 441 -15.73 22.07 2.03
CA ALA A 441 -15.23 23.42 2.24
C ALA A 441 -13.72 23.54 1.92
N LEU A 442 -12.92 22.59 2.40
CA LEU A 442 -11.48 22.55 2.15
C LEU A 442 -11.17 22.37 0.66
N LEU A 443 -11.99 21.62 -0.08
CA LEU A 443 -11.85 21.46 -1.54
C LEU A 443 -12.32 22.68 -2.33
N ALA A 444 -13.25 23.48 -1.80
CA ALA A 444 -13.71 24.70 -2.45
C ALA A 444 -12.64 25.81 -2.38
N SER A 445 -11.91 25.89 -1.27
CA SER A 445 -10.88 26.91 -1.02
C SER A 445 -9.57 26.30 -0.46
N PRO A 446 -8.86 25.46 -1.22
CA PRO A 446 -7.73 24.68 -0.68
C PRO A 446 -6.51 25.52 -0.28
N THR A 447 -6.38 26.72 -0.85
CA THR A 447 -5.28 27.67 -0.57
C THR A 447 -5.64 28.69 0.52
N GLU A 448 -6.89 28.71 0.98
CA GLU A 448 -7.26 29.57 2.11
C GLU A 448 -6.75 28.97 3.42
N ARG A 449 -6.54 29.84 4.42
CA ARG A 449 -6.14 29.41 5.76
C ARG A 449 -7.17 28.45 6.32
N LEU A 450 -6.70 27.43 7.03
CA LEU A 450 -7.58 26.48 7.69
C LEU A 450 -8.63 27.22 8.54
N PRO A 451 -9.91 26.82 8.49
CA PRO A 451 -10.92 27.52 9.26
C PRO A 451 -10.60 27.38 10.75
N ARG A 452 -10.57 28.51 11.47
CA ARG A 452 -10.26 28.55 12.90
C ARG A 452 -11.21 27.67 13.71
N PRO A 453 -10.77 27.13 14.86
CA PRO A 453 -11.66 26.43 15.78
C PRO A 453 -12.86 27.32 16.10
N ALA A 454 -14.07 26.86 15.76
CA ALA A 454 -15.26 27.58 16.16
C ALA A 454 -15.42 27.40 17.68
N PRO A 455 -15.63 28.47 18.47
CA PRO A 455 -16.03 28.32 19.86
C PRO A 455 -17.35 27.55 19.91
N THR A 456 -17.38 26.46 20.66
CA THR A 456 -18.47 25.48 20.66
C THR A 456 -19.78 26.10 21.16
N SER A 457 -20.73 26.30 20.26
CA SER A 457 -22.17 26.46 20.58
C SER A 457 -23.03 26.11 19.36
N LEU A 458 -23.95 25.15 19.50
CA LEU A 458 -25.07 24.86 18.56
C LEU A 458 -26.18 25.93 18.70
N PRO A 459 -27.18 26.01 17.79
CA PRO A 459 -27.26 25.71 16.35
C PRO A 459 -27.83 26.91 15.52
N ILE A 460 -27.85 26.87 14.18
CA ILE A 460 -28.88 27.48 13.28
C ILE A 460 -28.69 27.01 11.82
N ALA A 461 -29.81 27.02 11.07
CA ALA A 461 -30.12 26.43 9.76
C ALA A 461 -29.60 27.18 8.49
N SER A 462 -29.52 26.42 7.38
CA SER A 462 -29.77 26.65 5.90
C SER A 462 -29.93 28.09 5.30
N PRO A 463 -29.91 28.34 3.95
CA PRO A 463 -29.52 27.57 2.74
C PRO A 463 -28.87 28.38 1.53
N LEU A 464 -28.58 27.68 0.39
CA LEU A 464 -28.63 28.06 -1.07
C LEU A 464 -27.48 28.77 -1.88
N TRP A 465 -27.11 28.09 -3.00
CA TRP A 465 -26.76 28.51 -4.41
C TRP A 465 -25.47 29.33 -4.73
N LEU A 466 -24.72 29.29 -5.87
CA LEU A 466 -24.73 28.78 -7.29
C LEU A 466 -23.24 28.81 -7.85
N PRO A 467 -22.93 28.76 -9.19
CA PRO A 467 -22.45 27.65 -10.03
C PRO A 467 -20.94 27.73 -10.49
N ALA A 468 -20.47 26.70 -11.19
CA ALA A 468 -19.10 26.51 -11.68
C ALA A 468 -18.75 27.25 -13.00
N GLY A 469 -17.47 27.62 -13.19
CA GLY A 469 -16.87 28.12 -14.43
C GLY A 469 -15.89 27.12 -15.08
N PRO A 470 -15.47 27.34 -16.35
CA PRO A 470 -14.75 26.35 -17.14
C PRO A 470 -13.22 26.37 -16.91
N ALA A 471 -12.57 25.21 -17.07
CA ALA A 471 -11.14 25.00 -16.88
C ALA A 471 -10.27 25.39 -18.10
N PRO A 472 -9.02 25.85 -17.90
CA PRO A 472 -8.04 26.10 -18.97
C PRO A 472 -7.25 24.84 -19.36
N SER A 473 -6.51 24.93 -20.48
CA SER A 473 -5.76 23.83 -21.13
C SER A 473 -4.41 23.48 -20.44
N PRO A 474 -3.92 22.23 -20.62
CA PRO A 474 -2.85 21.64 -19.80
C PRO A 474 -1.48 22.28 -20.04
N VAL A 475 -0.80 22.59 -18.94
CA VAL A 475 0.63 22.91 -18.86
C VAL A 475 1.28 21.80 -18.05
N VAL A 476 2.43 21.26 -18.50
CA VAL A 476 3.18 20.27 -17.73
C VAL A 476 3.62 20.91 -16.42
N ASP A 477 3.00 20.54 -15.31
CA ASP A 477 3.35 21.12 -14.02
C ASP A 477 4.67 20.51 -13.51
N ALA A 478 5.67 21.36 -13.32
CA ALA A 478 6.98 21.01 -12.80
C ALA A 478 6.94 20.38 -11.39
N THR A 479 5.81 20.54 -10.66
CA THR A 479 5.58 19.94 -9.35
C THR A 479 5.37 18.42 -9.38
N ALA A 480 5.03 17.84 -10.55
CA ALA A 480 4.79 16.40 -10.72
C ALA A 480 6.07 15.52 -10.73
N LEU A 481 7.24 16.14 -10.68
CA LEU A 481 8.52 15.43 -10.61
C LEU A 481 8.90 15.11 -9.16
N ARG A 482 8.95 13.82 -8.83
CA ARG A 482 9.45 13.34 -7.54
C ARG A 482 10.93 13.72 -7.40
N ARG A 483 11.25 14.47 -6.35
CA ARG A 483 12.60 14.90 -5.99
C ARG A 483 13.11 14.05 -4.84
N THR A 484 14.27 13.43 -4.98
CA THR A 484 14.89 12.65 -3.91
C THR A 484 16.34 13.04 -3.77
N TRP A 485 16.70 13.63 -2.62
CA TRP A 485 18.09 13.88 -2.28
C TRP A 485 18.77 12.55 -1.93
N LEU A 486 19.75 12.16 -2.72
CA LEU A 486 20.65 11.06 -2.35
C LEU A 486 21.81 11.57 -1.51
N GLN A 487 22.16 12.85 -1.67
CA GLN A 487 23.13 13.54 -0.83
C GLN A 487 22.87 15.06 -0.85
N GLN A 488 22.54 15.65 0.29
CA GLN A 488 22.09 17.05 0.36
C GLN A 488 23.23 18.05 0.65
N SER A 489 24.27 17.60 1.35
CA SER A 489 25.43 18.39 1.73
C SER A 489 26.54 18.34 0.67
N GLY A 490 27.40 19.37 0.69
CA GLY A 490 28.58 19.48 -0.18
C GLY A 490 28.75 20.88 -0.77
N THR A 491 29.97 21.19 -1.22
CA THR A 491 30.34 22.49 -1.78
C THR A 491 30.38 22.50 -3.31
N GLN A 492 30.34 21.33 -3.95
CA GLN A 492 30.32 21.20 -5.40
C GLN A 492 28.95 21.60 -6.00
N PRO A 493 28.92 21.99 -7.29
CA PRO A 493 27.68 22.14 -8.07
C PRO A 493 26.78 20.91 -7.97
N THR A 494 25.47 21.09 -7.74
CA THR A 494 24.53 19.97 -7.55
C THR A 494 24.40 19.13 -8.82
N LEU A 495 24.45 17.81 -8.68
CA LEU A 495 24.22 16.84 -9.76
C LEU A 495 22.76 16.38 -9.73
N PHE A 496 22.04 16.65 -10.82
CA PHE A 496 20.65 16.26 -11.03
C PHE A 496 20.58 15.03 -11.93
N ALA A 497 20.17 13.89 -11.39
CA ALA A 497 20.04 12.63 -12.10
C ALA A 497 18.59 12.35 -12.48
N LEU A 498 18.30 12.32 -13.79
CA LEU A 498 16.96 12.15 -14.32
C LEU A 498 16.65 10.67 -14.51
N ASN A 499 15.44 10.27 -14.13
CA ASN A 499 14.93 8.91 -14.32
C ASN A 499 13.51 8.93 -14.91
N HIS A 500 13.14 7.83 -15.58
CA HIS A 500 11.79 7.64 -16.12
C HIS A 500 11.03 6.61 -15.28
N THR A 501 9.72 6.48 -15.56
CA THR A 501 8.72 5.71 -14.79
C THR A 501 9.08 4.26 -14.48
N ALA A 502 10.00 3.64 -15.24
CA ALA A 502 10.26 2.21 -15.16
C ALA A 502 11.35 1.79 -14.16
N HIS A 503 12.12 2.72 -13.57
CA HIS A 503 13.32 2.36 -12.78
C HIS A 503 13.33 3.05 -11.41
N ASN A 504 13.80 2.32 -10.38
CA ASN A 504 13.88 2.82 -9.01
C ASN A 504 14.93 3.94 -8.88
N LEU A 505 14.59 5.04 -8.20
CA LEU A 505 15.51 6.15 -7.90
C LEU A 505 16.75 5.72 -7.11
N ARG A 506 16.65 4.62 -6.34
CA ARG A 506 17.78 4.02 -5.61
C ARG A 506 18.90 3.49 -6.52
N LEU A 507 18.68 3.39 -7.85
CA LEU A 507 19.70 2.99 -8.82
C LEU A 507 20.94 3.90 -8.81
N TYR A 508 20.77 5.19 -8.52
CA TYR A 508 21.88 6.15 -8.47
C TYR A 508 22.64 6.16 -7.14
N ARG A 509 22.18 5.43 -6.11
CA ARG A 509 22.78 5.43 -4.77
C ARG A 509 24.26 5.00 -4.76
N PRO A 510 24.69 3.94 -5.48
CA PRO A 510 26.10 3.58 -5.51
C PRO A 510 26.98 4.68 -6.15
N LEU A 511 26.47 5.37 -7.19
CA LEU A 511 27.17 6.49 -7.82
C LEU A 511 27.27 7.69 -6.89
N SER A 512 26.19 8.04 -6.16
CA SER A 512 26.24 9.15 -5.21
C SER A 512 27.24 8.89 -4.09
N GLN A 513 27.34 7.65 -3.61
CA GLN A 513 28.32 7.24 -2.60
C GLN A 513 29.77 7.37 -3.09
N GLU A 514 30.08 6.92 -4.31
CA GLU A 514 31.44 6.97 -4.86
C GLU A 514 31.88 8.40 -5.23
N LEU A 515 30.94 9.32 -5.50
CA LEU A 515 31.24 10.75 -5.70
C LEU A 515 31.64 11.47 -4.40
N GLY A 516 31.33 10.87 -3.24
CA GLY A 516 31.72 11.35 -1.92
C GLY A 516 30.88 12.52 -1.39
N PRO A 517 31.01 12.84 -0.07
CA PRO A 517 30.12 13.72 0.68
C PRO A 517 30.13 15.21 0.26
N ASP A 518 31.08 15.62 -0.57
CA ASP A 518 31.21 17.01 -1.04
C ASP A 518 30.39 17.30 -2.32
N GLN A 519 29.77 16.29 -2.93
CA GLN A 519 28.97 16.38 -4.15
C GLN A 519 27.46 16.29 -3.86
N PRO A 520 26.71 17.41 -3.78
CA PRO A 520 25.26 17.33 -3.66
C PRO A 520 24.65 16.58 -4.86
N PHE A 521 23.72 15.66 -4.58
CA PHE A 521 23.15 14.73 -5.56
C PHE A 521 21.63 14.61 -5.38
N VAL A 522 20.88 14.99 -6.41
CA VAL A 522 19.41 14.93 -6.47
C VAL A 522 19.00 13.99 -7.59
N ALA A 523 18.11 13.06 -7.32
CA ALA A 523 17.44 12.29 -8.36
C ALA A 523 16.03 12.84 -8.62
N LEU A 524 15.67 12.99 -9.90
CA LEU A 524 14.38 13.48 -10.38
C LEU A 524 13.67 12.37 -11.15
N GLN A 525 12.46 12.00 -10.74
CA GLN A 525 11.65 10.98 -11.42
C GLN A 525 10.29 11.51 -11.84
N LEU A 526 9.96 11.27 -13.11
CA LEU A 526 8.61 11.43 -13.62
C LEU A 526 7.77 10.19 -13.26
N LEU A 527 6.74 10.36 -12.44
CA LEU A 527 5.88 9.28 -11.95
C LEU A 527 4.70 9.00 -12.89
N ASP A 528 4.20 10.01 -13.61
CA ASP A 528 3.21 9.86 -14.67
C ASP A 528 3.52 10.83 -15.82
N PRO A 529 3.75 10.34 -17.06
CA PRO A 529 3.92 11.21 -18.21
C PRO A 529 2.61 11.85 -18.70
N LEU A 530 1.43 11.38 -18.24
CA LEU A 530 0.15 11.94 -18.61
C LEU A 530 -0.12 13.25 -17.84
N VAL A 531 -0.14 14.36 -18.57
CA VAL A 531 -0.47 15.71 -18.09
C VAL A 531 -1.98 15.88 -18.20
N ASP A 532 -2.67 16.04 -17.07
CA ASP A 532 -4.15 16.13 -17.01
C ASP A 532 -4.87 14.98 -17.75
N GLY A 533 -4.30 13.77 -17.72
CA GLY A 533 -4.83 12.60 -18.44
C GLY A 533 -4.48 12.52 -19.94
N ALA A 534 -3.55 13.35 -20.43
CA ALA A 534 -3.07 13.33 -21.82
C ALA A 534 -1.54 13.19 -21.91
N ALA A 535 -1.05 12.35 -22.83
CA ALA A 535 0.38 12.13 -23.03
C ALA A 535 1.11 13.41 -23.48
N PRO A 536 2.38 13.60 -23.09
CA PRO A 536 3.11 14.80 -23.44
C PRO A 536 3.32 14.81 -24.96
N ALA A 537 3.10 15.95 -25.61
CA ALA A 537 3.12 16.00 -27.06
C ALA A 537 4.55 16.00 -27.64
N ALA A 538 5.56 16.37 -26.83
CA ALA A 538 6.95 16.53 -27.27
C ALA A 538 7.97 16.37 -26.12
N ILE A 539 9.24 16.06 -26.45
CA ILE A 539 10.34 15.93 -25.46
C ILE A 539 10.68 17.29 -24.85
N GLU A 540 10.51 18.36 -25.61
CA GLU A 540 10.76 19.75 -25.20
C GLU A 540 9.85 20.17 -24.05
N GLN A 541 8.59 19.70 -24.04
CA GLN A 541 7.65 19.95 -22.96
C GLN A 541 8.06 19.24 -21.67
N LEU A 542 8.50 17.98 -21.78
CA LEU A 542 9.03 17.23 -20.64
C LEU A 542 10.30 17.86 -20.09
N ALA A 543 11.20 18.30 -20.97
CA ALA A 543 12.43 18.95 -20.56
C ALA A 543 12.20 20.30 -19.89
N ALA A 544 11.18 21.07 -20.30
CA ALA A 544 10.80 22.30 -19.62
C ALA A 544 10.41 22.03 -18.15
N ALA A 545 9.59 21.00 -17.91
CA ALA A 545 9.22 20.61 -16.54
C ALA A 545 10.44 20.17 -15.69
N TYR A 546 11.40 19.46 -16.28
CA TYR A 546 12.66 19.15 -15.60
C TYR A 546 13.52 20.40 -15.34
N CYS A 547 13.55 21.38 -16.25
CA CYS A 547 14.24 22.64 -16.02
C CYS A 547 13.64 23.39 -14.84
N ASP A 548 12.32 23.50 -14.79
CA ASP A 548 11.59 24.15 -13.71
C ASP A 548 11.84 23.44 -12.37
N ALA A 549 11.84 22.10 -12.34
CA ALA A 549 12.16 21.33 -11.13
C ALA A 549 13.62 21.51 -10.67
N ILE A 550 14.58 21.61 -11.60
CA ILE A 550 15.99 21.90 -11.30
C ILE A 550 16.12 23.30 -10.71
N LEU A 551 15.50 24.30 -11.33
CA LEU A 551 15.54 25.70 -10.89
C LEU A 551 14.83 25.90 -9.56
N ALA A 552 13.71 25.20 -9.32
CA ALA A 552 13.02 25.19 -8.03
C ALA A 552 13.87 24.53 -6.92
N THR A 553 14.79 23.63 -7.27
CA THR A 553 15.69 22.99 -6.30
C THR A 553 16.92 23.85 -6.01
N ARG A 554 17.51 24.44 -7.06
CA ARG A 554 18.63 25.40 -6.95
C ARG A 554 18.49 26.45 -8.05
N ALA A 555 18.06 27.66 -7.67
CA ALA A 555 17.78 28.74 -8.61
C ALA A 555 19.04 29.38 -9.25
N GLU A 556 20.17 29.31 -8.54
CA GLU A 556 21.46 29.89 -8.92
C GLU A 556 22.59 28.87 -8.79
N GLY A 557 23.59 28.98 -9.66
CA GLY A 557 24.80 28.15 -9.63
C GLY A 557 25.09 27.45 -10.95
N ARG A 558 26.12 26.59 -10.90
CA ARG A 558 26.47 25.67 -11.99
C ARG A 558 25.64 24.39 -11.87
N TYR A 559 25.17 23.86 -12.99
CA TYR A 559 24.34 22.65 -13.01
C TYR A 559 25.10 21.47 -13.60
N ARG A 560 25.02 20.30 -12.94
CA ARG A 560 25.46 19.02 -13.50
C ARG A 560 24.23 18.16 -13.71
N ILE A 561 24.10 17.55 -14.89
CA ILE A 561 22.88 16.82 -15.28
C ILE A 561 23.29 15.42 -15.72
N ALA A 562 22.65 14.40 -15.19
CA ALA A 562 22.86 13.02 -15.58
C ALA A 562 21.55 12.38 -16.05
N GLY A 563 21.60 11.56 -17.09
CA GLY A 563 20.43 10.82 -17.56
C GLY A 563 20.78 9.39 -17.94
N PHE A 564 20.07 8.44 -17.36
CA PHE A 564 20.18 7.02 -17.66
C PHE A 564 19.19 6.59 -18.74
N CYS A 565 19.61 5.69 -19.63
CA CYS A 565 18.75 5.09 -20.65
C CYS A 565 18.06 6.19 -21.50
N ARG A 566 16.73 6.17 -21.57
CA ARG A 566 15.89 7.12 -22.31
C ARG A 566 15.93 8.53 -21.72
N SER A 567 16.10 8.65 -20.40
CA SER A 567 16.20 9.94 -19.72
C SER A 567 17.47 10.71 -20.09
N GLY A 568 18.48 10.06 -20.68
CA GLY A 568 19.64 10.74 -21.25
C GLY A 568 19.27 11.68 -22.41
N VAL A 569 18.29 11.32 -23.24
CA VAL A 569 17.80 12.19 -24.32
C VAL A 569 17.07 13.41 -23.75
N ILE A 570 16.29 13.21 -22.70
CA ILE A 570 15.62 14.30 -21.97
C ILE A 570 16.67 15.19 -21.30
N ALA A 571 17.68 14.61 -20.65
CA ALA A 571 18.78 15.33 -20.02
C ALA A 571 19.56 16.23 -21.01
N CYS A 572 19.77 15.77 -22.26
CA CYS A 572 20.34 16.62 -23.30
C CYS A 572 19.49 17.87 -23.58
N GLU A 573 18.17 17.71 -23.70
CA GLU A 573 17.27 18.82 -23.98
C GLU A 573 17.13 19.76 -22.77
N VAL A 574 17.13 19.23 -21.55
CA VAL A 574 17.17 20.01 -20.30
C VAL A 574 18.45 20.84 -20.25
N ALA A 575 19.61 20.23 -20.52
CA ALA A 575 20.89 20.94 -20.54
C ALA A 575 20.91 22.09 -21.56
N ARG A 576 20.28 21.89 -22.72
CA ARG A 576 20.14 22.93 -23.73
C ARG A 576 19.20 24.04 -23.30
N GLN A 577 18.02 23.72 -22.76
CA GLN A 577 17.04 24.72 -22.32
C GLN A 577 17.58 25.57 -21.16
N LEU A 578 18.31 24.95 -20.22
CA LEU A 578 19.04 25.68 -19.17
C LEU A 578 20.14 26.59 -19.76
N ALA A 579 20.95 26.09 -20.69
CA ALA A 579 21.96 26.91 -21.36
C ALA A 579 21.34 28.09 -22.16
N ALA A 580 20.22 27.84 -22.85
CA ALA A 580 19.50 28.86 -23.62
C ALA A 580 18.84 29.93 -22.72
N SER A 581 18.51 29.60 -21.47
CA SER A 581 18.03 30.57 -20.46
C SER A 581 19.17 31.28 -19.71
N GLY A 582 20.42 31.15 -20.18
CA GLY A 582 21.59 31.81 -19.62
C GLY A 582 22.12 31.14 -18.34
N ARG A 583 21.71 29.90 -18.03
CA ARG A 583 22.25 29.12 -16.91
C ARG A 583 23.48 28.32 -17.33
N GLU A 584 24.47 28.24 -16.44
CA GLU A 584 25.72 27.53 -16.71
C GLU A 584 25.56 26.03 -16.41
N VAL A 585 25.57 25.19 -17.46
CA VAL A 585 25.62 23.73 -17.32
C VAL A 585 27.08 23.27 -17.44
N ASP A 586 27.67 22.91 -16.29
CA ASP A 586 29.09 22.53 -16.14
C ASP A 586 29.37 21.14 -16.72
N LEU A 587 28.41 20.22 -16.61
CA LEU A 587 28.57 18.85 -17.10
C LEU A 587 27.23 18.18 -17.42
N LEU A 588 27.16 17.54 -18.59
CA LEU A 588 26.12 16.60 -18.97
C LEU A 588 26.67 15.16 -19.00
N VAL A 589 26.03 14.24 -18.28
CA VAL A 589 26.42 12.84 -18.18
C VAL A 589 25.35 11.95 -18.81
N LEU A 590 25.73 11.21 -19.84
CA LEU A 590 24.86 10.26 -20.52
C LEU A 590 25.25 8.83 -20.12
N ILE A 591 24.35 8.13 -19.42
CA ILE A 591 24.63 6.79 -18.88
C ILE A 591 23.85 5.76 -19.69
N ASP A 592 24.57 4.91 -20.40
CA ASP A 592 24.08 3.86 -21.29
C ASP A 592 22.91 4.33 -22.18
N CYS A 593 23.01 5.57 -22.67
CA CYS A 593 21.96 6.25 -23.41
C CYS A 593 22.21 6.13 -24.92
N TRP A 594 21.26 5.54 -25.65
CA TRP A 594 21.32 5.44 -27.12
C TRP A 594 20.72 6.68 -27.78
N ALA A 595 21.36 7.19 -28.82
CA ALA A 595 20.86 8.35 -29.53
C ALA A 595 19.48 8.08 -30.19
N PRO A 596 18.61 9.09 -30.30
CA PRO A 596 17.31 8.95 -30.96
C PRO A 596 17.39 8.33 -32.36
N GLY A 597 16.64 7.25 -32.57
CA GLY A 597 16.59 6.49 -33.81
C GLY A 597 17.76 5.52 -34.04
N TYR A 598 18.72 5.42 -33.10
CA TYR A 598 19.86 4.49 -33.24
C TYR A 598 19.41 3.03 -33.23
N PHE A 599 18.51 2.65 -32.31
CA PHE A 599 17.94 1.30 -32.26
C PHE A 599 17.22 0.94 -33.57
N LEU A 600 16.41 1.86 -34.12
CA LEU A 600 15.58 1.62 -35.30
C LEU A 600 16.40 1.44 -36.59
N ARG A 601 17.61 2.00 -36.66
CA ARG A 601 18.54 1.90 -37.79
C ARG A 601 19.32 0.59 -37.83
N GLN A 602 19.26 -0.22 -36.77
CA GLN A 602 19.98 -1.49 -36.71
C GLN A 602 19.36 -2.56 -37.64
N PRO A 603 20.20 -3.45 -38.22
CA PRO A 603 19.71 -4.54 -39.05
C PRO A 603 18.58 -5.31 -38.36
N TYR A 604 17.51 -5.61 -39.09
CA TYR A 604 16.34 -6.28 -38.52
C TYR A 604 16.70 -7.58 -37.77
N GLY A 605 17.61 -8.38 -38.34
CA GLY A 605 18.12 -9.60 -37.70
C GLY A 605 18.83 -9.33 -36.36
N ALA A 606 19.63 -8.26 -36.27
CA ALA A 606 20.32 -7.86 -35.04
C ALA A 606 19.35 -7.34 -33.97
N ARG A 607 18.30 -6.61 -34.36
CA ARG A 607 17.21 -6.20 -33.46
C ARG A 607 16.42 -7.40 -32.91
N LEU A 608 16.15 -8.39 -33.76
CA LEU A 608 15.46 -9.61 -33.37
C LEU A 608 16.31 -10.46 -32.42
N LEU A 609 17.59 -10.67 -32.75
CA LEU A 609 18.55 -11.36 -31.89
C LEU A 609 18.72 -10.68 -30.53
N PHE A 610 18.79 -9.35 -30.50
CA PHE A 610 18.83 -8.59 -29.25
C PHE A 610 17.59 -8.83 -28.39
N ARG A 611 16.39 -8.77 -28.98
CA ARG A 611 15.13 -9.08 -28.27
C ARG A 611 15.08 -10.51 -27.75
N LEU A 612 15.52 -11.47 -28.55
CA LEU A 612 15.58 -12.90 -28.18
C LEU A 612 16.61 -13.17 -27.09
N ARG A 613 17.77 -12.53 -27.13
CA ARG A 613 18.82 -12.68 -26.10
C ARG A 613 18.44 -11.98 -24.79
N ARG A 614 17.79 -10.82 -24.85
CA ARG A 614 17.19 -10.16 -23.69
C ARG A 614 16.14 -11.08 -23.05
N ALA A 615 15.25 -11.66 -23.86
CA ALA A 615 14.28 -12.66 -23.41
C ALA A 615 14.97 -13.91 -22.82
N ARG A 616 16.07 -14.39 -23.40
CA ARG A 616 16.86 -15.51 -22.88
C ARG A 616 17.58 -15.19 -21.57
N ARG A 617 18.18 -14.00 -21.42
CA ARG A 617 18.87 -13.57 -20.19
C ARG A 617 17.89 -13.40 -19.04
N PHE A 618 16.73 -12.82 -19.35
CA PHE A 618 15.58 -12.75 -18.47
C PHE A 618 15.13 -14.17 -18.09
N ALA A 619 14.84 -15.03 -19.06
CA ALA A 619 14.46 -16.43 -18.83
C ALA A 619 15.53 -17.24 -18.05
N ARG A 620 16.82 -16.94 -18.20
CA ARG A 620 17.92 -17.60 -17.48
C ARG A 620 18.02 -17.16 -16.02
N ARG A 621 17.76 -15.88 -15.71
CA ARG A 621 17.53 -15.40 -14.32
C ARG A 621 16.32 -16.10 -13.68
N PHE A 622 15.31 -16.49 -14.47
CA PHE A 622 14.13 -17.24 -14.00
C PHE A 622 14.26 -18.76 -14.01
N TRP A 623 15.18 -19.32 -14.81
CA TRP A 623 15.36 -20.77 -14.91
C TRP A 623 15.92 -21.39 -13.62
N HIS A 624 16.53 -20.58 -12.75
CA HIS A 624 16.92 -20.97 -11.39
C HIS A 624 15.74 -21.01 -10.40
N ALA A 625 14.53 -20.56 -10.80
CA ALA A 625 13.33 -20.47 -9.96
C ALA A 625 12.22 -21.50 -10.31
N GLY A 626 12.56 -22.57 -11.03
CA GLY A 626 11.66 -23.70 -11.29
C GLY A 626 10.61 -23.51 -12.41
N ALA A 627 10.13 -24.62 -12.98
CA ALA A 627 9.35 -24.66 -14.22
C ALA A 627 7.95 -24.01 -14.17
N ARG A 628 7.35 -23.83 -12.98
CA ARG A 628 6.04 -23.16 -12.82
C ARG A 628 6.13 -21.64 -12.83
N SER A 629 7.21 -21.08 -12.26
CA SER A 629 7.56 -19.65 -12.33
C SER A 629 7.70 -19.17 -13.78
N PHE A 630 8.15 -20.06 -14.68
CA PHE A 630 8.30 -19.79 -16.10
C PHE A 630 6.98 -19.50 -16.81
N VAL A 631 5.88 -20.20 -16.51
CA VAL A 631 4.60 -20.04 -17.24
C VAL A 631 3.87 -18.75 -16.85
N THR A 632 3.82 -18.44 -15.55
CA THR A 632 3.17 -17.22 -15.04
C THR A 632 3.97 -15.97 -15.42
N ARG A 633 5.30 -16.04 -15.45
CA ARG A 633 6.14 -14.90 -15.89
C ARG A 633 6.28 -14.83 -17.41
N MET A 634 5.98 -15.90 -18.14
CA MET A 634 5.88 -15.87 -19.60
C MET A 634 4.57 -15.23 -20.07
N SER A 635 3.47 -15.34 -19.31
CA SER A 635 2.25 -14.55 -19.56
C SER A 635 2.48 -13.06 -19.34
N PHE A 636 3.28 -12.68 -18.33
CA PHE A 636 3.80 -11.34 -18.10
C PHE A 636 4.69 -10.84 -19.26
N TRP A 637 5.58 -11.69 -19.78
CA TRP A 637 6.40 -11.36 -20.95
C TRP A 637 5.58 -11.18 -22.24
N LEU A 638 4.56 -12.00 -22.49
CA LEU A 638 3.68 -11.90 -23.66
C LEU A 638 2.91 -10.57 -23.72
N GLN A 639 2.76 -9.87 -22.60
CA GLN A 639 2.12 -8.54 -22.52
C GLN A 639 3.07 -7.38 -22.85
N SER A 640 4.38 -7.62 -22.83
CA SER A 640 5.45 -6.61 -23.02
C SER A 640 5.76 -6.23 -24.48
N THR A 641 5.09 -6.83 -25.48
CA THR A 641 5.31 -6.46 -26.88
C THR A 641 4.01 -6.10 -27.61
N ALA A 642 3.96 -4.88 -28.16
CA ALA A 642 2.80 -4.34 -28.87
C ALA A 642 2.28 -5.22 -30.03
N ALA A 643 3.16 -6.04 -30.63
CA ALA A 643 2.80 -6.97 -31.69
C ALA A 643 1.91 -8.14 -31.20
N MET A 644 2.18 -8.68 -30.00
CA MET A 644 1.39 -9.77 -29.41
C MET A 644 0.02 -9.28 -28.92
N ARG A 645 -0.06 -8.04 -28.42
CA ARG A 645 -1.32 -7.40 -28.01
C ARG A 645 -2.31 -7.24 -29.19
N ARG A 646 -1.80 -6.99 -30.40
CA ARG A 646 -2.60 -6.87 -31.63
C ARG A 646 -3.10 -8.23 -32.14
N ALA A 647 -2.29 -9.28 -32.02
CA ALA A 647 -2.69 -10.65 -32.34
C ALA A 647 -3.76 -11.20 -31.37
N LYS A 648 -3.68 -10.85 -30.07
CA LYS A 648 -4.66 -11.25 -29.05
C LYS A 648 -6.06 -10.66 -29.30
N ARG A 649 -6.15 -9.42 -29.81
CA ARG A 649 -7.44 -8.77 -30.19
C ARG A 649 -8.13 -9.40 -31.40
N LEU A 650 -7.39 -10.09 -32.27
CA LEU A 650 -7.93 -10.77 -33.45
C LEU A 650 -8.43 -12.20 -33.15
N LEU A 651 -7.97 -12.82 -32.06
CA LEU A 651 -8.23 -14.22 -31.73
C LEU A 651 -9.13 -14.43 -30.50
N PHE A 652 -9.28 -13.45 -29.61
CA PHE A 652 -10.08 -13.58 -28.39
C PHE A 652 -11.05 -12.40 -28.21
N TRP A 653 -12.36 -12.68 -28.29
CA TRP A 653 -13.43 -11.71 -28.06
C TRP A 653 -14.07 -11.93 -26.68
N ARG A 654 -13.59 -11.23 -25.64
CA ARG A 654 -14.37 -10.63 -24.53
C ARG A 654 -13.50 -9.95 -23.46
N ALA A 655 -14.20 -9.10 -22.70
CA ALA A 655 -13.77 -7.98 -21.85
C ALA A 655 -12.58 -8.25 -20.91
N ALA A 656 -11.66 -7.28 -20.89
CA ALA A 656 -10.55 -7.20 -19.96
C ALA A 656 -10.50 -5.77 -19.39
N ASP A 657 -11.33 -5.51 -18.39
CA ASP A 657 -11.31 -4.27 -17.60
C ASP A 657 -10.52 -4.42 -16.28
N GLU A 658 -9.91 -5.59 -16.03
CA GLU A 658 -8.96 -5.82 -14.92
C GLU A 658 -7.49 -5.58 -15.30
N ALA A 659 -7.21 -5.12 -16.53
CA ALA A 659 -5.85 -4.90 -17.04
C ALA A 659 -5.55 -3.41 -17.36
N THR A 660 -6.37 -2.48 -16.88
CA THR A 660 -6.32 -1.06 -17.27
C THR A 660 -5.14 -0.30 -16.67
N ASP A 661 -4.85 -0.46 -15.38
CA ASP A 661 -3.76 0.30 -14.72
C ASP A 661 -2.36 -0.11 -15.21
N GLU A 662 -2.14 -1.43 -15.43
CA GLU A 662 -0.87 -1.94 -15.93
C GLU A 662 -0.71 -1.72 -17.44
N ALA A 663 -1.81 -1.79 -18.21
CA ALA A 663 -1.79 -1.43 -19.63
C ALA A 663 -1.57 0.08 -19.85
N ASP A 664 -2.04 0.93 -18.94
CA ASP A 664 -1.80 2.38 -18.99
C ASP A 664 -0.33 2.68 -18.64
N PHE A 665 0.25 2.08 -17.60
CA PHE A 665 1.69 2.21 -17.29
C PHE A 665 2.60 1.83 -18.48
N TRP A 666 2.32 0.70 -19.14
CA TRP A 666 3.08 0.27 -20.32
C TRP A 666 2.76 1.10 -21.56
N ARG A 667 1.52 1.61 -21.71
CA ARG A 667 1.15 2.54 -22.79
C ARG A 667 1.94 3.84 -22.67
N THR A 668 2.05 4.41 -21.47
CA THR A 668 2.79 5.66 -21.29
C THR A 668 4.30 5.47 -21.44
N THR A 669 4.83 4.31 -21.06
CA THR A 669 6.23 3.94 -21.32
C THR A 669 6.51 3.78 -22.82
N ASP A 670 5.59 3.18 -23.58
CA ASP A 670 5.68 3.02 -25.04
C ASP A 670 5.53 4.36 -25.78
N GLU A 671 4.66 5.26 -25.31
CA GLU A 671 4.47 6.61 -25.85
C GLU A 671 5.72 7.48 -25.64
N LEU A 672 6.32 7.43 -24.45
CA LEU A 672 7.61 8.07 -24.18
C LEU A 672 8.72 7.51 -25.08
N GLU A 673 8.75 6.19 -25.31
CA GLU A 673 9.70 5.58 -26.25
C GLU A 673 9.50 6.11 -27.67
N ILE A 674 8.26 6.26 -28.13
CA ILE A 674 7.97 6.82 -29.46
C ILE A 674 8.45 8.28 -29.56
N LEU A 675 8.22 9.09 -28.53
CA LEU A 675 8.68 10.48 -28.48
C LEU A 675 10.22 10.56 -28.52
N VAL A 676 10.90 9.78 -27.67
CA VAL A 676 12.37 9.74 -27.61
C VAL A 676 12.98 9.27 -28.92
N GLN A 677 12.38 8.30 -29.62
CA GLN A 677 12.91 7.80 -30.89
C GLN A 677 12.67 8.76 -32.07
N ARG A 678 11.61 9.58 -32.01
CA ARG A 678 11.26 10.56 -33.05
C ARG A 678 11.92 11.93 -32.82
N TYR A 679 12.37 12.19 -31.61
CA TYR A 679 13.03 13.43 -31.25
C TYR A 679 14.35 13.60 -32.00
N THR A 680 14.56 14.79 -32.56
CA THR A 680 15.81 15.15 -33.23
C THR A 680 16.57 16.08 -32.30
N PRO A 681 17.60 15.57 -31.58
CA PRO A 681 18.31 16.40 -30.62
C PRO A 681 19.06 17.50 -31.36
N PRO A 682 18.89 18.77 -30.97
CA PRO A 682 19.69 19.87 -31.46
C PRO A 682 21.16 19.73 -31.01
N SER A 683 22.08 20.44 -31.67
CA SER A 683 23.49 20.42 -31.29
C SER A 683 23.68 21.04 -29.89
N TYR A 684 24.30 20.29 -28.98
CA TYR A 684 24.69 20.78 -27.66
C TYR A 684 26.21 20.97 -27.62
N HIS A 685 26.68 22.14 -27.17
CA HIS A 685 28.10 22.52 -27.19
C HIS A 685 28.78 22.49 -25.80
N GLY A 686 28.04 22.12 -24.75
CA GLY A 686 28.60 21.99 -23.39
C GLY A 686 29.47 20.75 -23.19
N ARG A 687 30.08 20.63 -22.01
CA ARG A 687 30.91 19.47 -21.65
C ARG A 687 30.03 18.24 -21.46
N VAL A 688 30.33 17.16 -22.17
CA VAL A 688 29.57 15.89 -22.10
C VAL A 688 30.50 14.73 -21.77
N LEU A 689 30.06 13.81 -20.91
CA LEU A 689 30.65 12.49 -20.74
C LEU A 689 29.63 11.43 -21.14
N LEU A 690 30.06 10.49 -21.98
CA LEU A 690 29.25 9.34 -22.39
C LEU A 690 29.78 8.07 -21.73
N PHE A 691 28.94 7.41 -20.95
CA PHE A 691 29.24 6.10 -20.38
C PHE A 691 28.41 5.05 -21.10
N ARG A 692 29.05 3.96 -21.51
CA ARG A 692 28.38 2.82 -22.16
C ARG A 692 28.64 1.54 -21.39
N SER A 693 27.62 0.70 -21.25
CA SER A 693 27.83 -0.66 -20.76
C SER A 693 28.67 -1.45 -21.79
N GLU A 694 29.58 -2.30 -21.33
CA GLU A 694 30.33 -3.22 -22.20
C GLU A 694 29.42 -4.24 -22.91
N ALA A 695 28.18 -4.39 -22.45
CA ALA A 695 27.18 -5.29 -23.01
C ALA A 695 26.55 -4.76 -24.33
N ILE A 696 27.35 -4.47 -25.36
CA ILE A 696 26.82 -4.24 -26.71
C ILE A 696 26.28 -5.58 -27.24
N PRO A 697 25.06 -5.63 -27.80
CA PRO A 697 24.54 -6.86 -28.38
C PRO A 697 25.36 -7.32 -29.59
N ASP A 698 25.85 -8.58 -29.61
CA ASP A 698 26.57 -9.10 -30.80
C ASP A 698 25.75 -8.89 -32.09
N GLY A 699 26.44 -8.47 -33.15
CA GLY A 699 25.84 -8.22 -34.47
C GLY A 699 25.33 -6.79 -34.68
N TRP A 700 25.45 -5.92 -33.67
CA TRP A 700 25.36 -4.47 -33.87
C TRP A 700 26.70 -3.95 -34.41
N PRO A 701 26.70 -2.99 -35.35
CA PRO A 701 27.92 -2.32 -35.76
C PRO A 701 28.54 -1.67 -34.51
N PRO A 702 29.87 -1.78 -34.31
CA PRO A 702 30.54 -1.22 -33.15
C PRO A 702 30.51 0.30 -33.25
N ASP A 703 29.48 0.91 -32.68
CA ASP A 703 29.45 2.35 -32.46
C ASP A 703 29.80 2.61 -30.99
N PRO A 704 31.05 3.01 -30.70
CA PRO A 704 31.46 3.32 -29.34
C PRO A 704 30.68 4.52 -28.78
N THR A 705 30.01 5.32 -29.62
CA THR A 705 29.22 6.48 -29.22
C THR A 705 27.72 6.20 -29.11
N LEU A 706 27.26 4.96 -29.28
CA LEU A 706 25.83 4.60 -29.19
C LEU A 706 24.90 5.46 -30.09
N GLY A 707 25.39 5.89 -31.26
CA GLY A 707 24.66 6.71 -32.23
C GLY A 707 24.77 8.21 -32.03
N TRP A 708 25.59 8.68 -31.06
CA TRP A 708 25.73 10.11 -30.75
C TRP A 708 26.75 10.85 -31.65
N THR A 709 27.45 10.14 -32.54
CA THR A 709 28.37 10.74 -33.51
C THR A 709 27.67 11.84 -34.33
N GLY A 710 28.27 13.04 -34.34
CA GLY A 710 27.73 14.22 -35.05
C GLY A 710 26.56 14.93 -34.35
N ARG A 711 26.15 14.47 -33.15
CA ARG A 711 25.10 15.10 -32.32
C ARG A 711 25.64 15.69 -31.02
N LEU A 712 26.83 15.25 -30.60
CA LEU A 712 27.60 15.79 -29.48
C LEU A 712 28.86 16.51 -29.99
N PRO A 713 29.52 17.33 -29.16
CA PRO A 713 30.76 18.01 -29.54
C PRO A 713 31.83 17.03 -30.07
N ALA A 714 32.63 17.49 -31.02
CA ALA A 714 33.74 16.69 -31.51
C ALA A 714 34.72 16.38 -30.36
N GLY A 715 35.07 15.10 -30.19
CA GLY A 715 35.98 14.64 -29.14
C GLY A 715 35.32 14.35 -27.79
N THR A 716 33.98 14.27 -27.69
CA THR A 716 33.29 13.83 -26.46
C THR A 716 33.86 12.49 -25.94
N PRO A 717 34.38 12.43 -24.70
CA PRO A 717 34.91 11.21 -24.13
C PRO A 717 33.83 10.15 -23.96
N CYS A 718 34.13 8.92 -24.38
CA CYS A 718 33.27 7.77 -24.15
C CYS A 718 33.99 6.65 -23.40
N PHE A 719 33.44 6.25 -22.25
CA PHE A 719 34.01 5.24 -21.37
C PHE A 719 33.14 3.98 -21.35
N ALA A 720 33.79 2.83 -21.42
CA ALA A 720 33.15 1.54 -21.22
C ALA A 720 33.07 1.24 -19.71
N LEU A 721 31.90 0.78 -19.25
CA LEU A 721 31.66 0.39 -17.86
C LEU A 721 31.51 -1.13 -17.78
N GLN A 722 32.25 -1.72 -16.83
CA GLN A 722 32.13 -3.14 -16.51
C GLN A 722 30.79 -3.43 -15.82
N GLY A 723 30.11 -4.48 -16.29
CA GLY A 723 28.86 -4.94 -15.70
C GLY A 723 28.01 -5.73 -16.69
N GLU A 724 27.22 -6.69 -16.18
CA GLU A 724 26.31 -7.46 -17.03
C GLU A 724 25.00 -6.70 -17.31
N GLY A 725 24.81 -6.24 -18.54
CA GLY A 725 23.56 -5.66 -19.01
C GLY A 725 23.40 -4.16 -18.75
N HIS A 726 22.18 -3.66 -18.94
CA HIS A 726 21.87 -2.22 -18.99
C HIS A 726 22.01 -1.53 -17.63
N GLU A 727 21.57 -2.18 -16.56
CA GLU A 727 21.69 -1.69 -15.17
C GLU A 727 23.06 -2.01 -14.55
N GLY A 728 23.85 -2.89 -15.19
CA GLY A 728 25.20 -3.26 -14.73
C GLY A 728 26.16 -2.09 -14.66
N ALA A 729 25.87 -0.99 -15.37
CA ALA A 729 26.57 0.28 -15.27
C ALA A 729 26.59 0.85 -13.83
N PHE A 730 25.56 0.57 -13.03
CA PHE A 730 25.46 1.01 -11.63
C PHE A 730 25.97 -0.03 -10.62
N SER A 731 26.64 -1.10 -11.09
CA SER A 731 27.43 -1.94 -10.19
C SER A 731 28.45 -1.10 -9.42
N GLN A 732 28.96 -1.61 -8.30
CA GLN A 732 29.95 -0.87 -7.51
C GLN A 732 31.19 -0.47 -8.35
N ALA A 733 31.68 -1.38 -9.20
CA ALA A 733 32.79 -1.09 -10.11
C ALA A 733 32.45 -0.06 -11.20
N GLY A 734 31.25 -0.16 -11.80
CA GLY A 734 30.77 0.80 -12.79
C GLY A 734 30.56 2.19 -12.20
N SER A 735 29.97 2.25 -10.99
CA SER A 735 29.73 3.49 -10.24
C SER A 735 31.03 4.17 -9.83
N ARG A 736 32.04 3.41 -9.35
CA ARG A 736 33.37 3.94 -9.07
C ARG A 736 34.03 4.54 -10.32
N THR A 737 34.00 3.80 -11.43
CA THR A 737 34.58 4.27 -12.70
C THR A 737 33.88 5.55 -13.19
N MET A 738 32.54 5.62 -13.08
CA MET A 738 31.78 6.84 -13.40
C MET A 738 32.18 8.00 -12.50
N ALA A 739 32.25 7.78 -11.18
CA ALA A 739 32.63 8.81 -10.21
C ALA A 739 34.03 9.36 -10.49
N GLU A 740 35.03 8.51 -10.72
CA GLU A 740 36.40 8.92 -11.04
C GLU A 740 36.44 9.85 -12.26
N ARG A 741 35.73 9.50 -13.32
CA ARG A 741 35.69 10.30 -14.57
C ARG A 741 34.89 11.59 -14.43
N ILE A 742 33.80 11.57 -13.66
CA ILE A 742 33.04 12.79 -13.33
C ILE A 742 33.90 13.73 -12.51
N ILE A 743 34.62 13.24 -11.49
CA ILE A 743 35.54 14.03 -10.67
C ILE A 743 36.67 14.61 -11.52
N GLU A 744 37.33 13.79 -12.35
CA GLU A 744 38.39 14.23 -13.25
C GLU A 744 37.92 15.35 -14.20
N ALA A 745 36.74 15.18 -14.80
CA ALA A 745 36.16 16.13 -15.74
C ALA A 745 35.64 17.42 -15.08
N THR A 746 35.58 17.49 -13.75
CA THR A 746 35.02 18.63 -13.01
C THR A 746 36.06 19.35 -12.15
N ARG A 747 37.32 18.90 -12.16
CA ARG A 747 38.42 19.62 -11.48
C ARG A 747 38.59 21.03 -12.07
N PRO A 748 38.76 22.07 -11.24
CA PRO A 748 39.10 23.39 -11.73
C PRO A 748 40.44 23.31 -12.48
N SER A 749 40.51 23.99 -13.62
CA SER A 749 41.69 24.01 -14.50
C SER A 749 42.80 24.87 -13.93
#